data_AF-A0A7Y7SRH3-F1
#
_entry.id   AF-A0A7Y7SRH3-F1
#
_cell.length_a   1.000
_cell.length_b   1.000
_cell.length_c   1.000
_cell.angle_alpha   90.00
_cell.angle_beta   90.00
_cell.angle_gamma   90.00
#
_symmetry.space_group_name_H-M   'P 1'
#
loop_
_entity.id
_entity.type
_entity.pdbx_description
1 polymer ?
#
loop_
_entity_poly.entity_id
_entity_poly.type
_entity_poly.pdbx_seq_one_letter_code
_entity_poly.pdbx_strand_id
1 'polypeptide(L)'
;MTLEILTSQERPQRTWLNALLIGGLTFLLTLFCLELIVVSGRISPLWYSTALMTVIVFRAHSKHVPLLLLACVLGTALANLIIIGPALSNIKFAILNMVQAILGGVMLRALLDRRAPLNSLLDWVRFALCAGLIAPLLGGVVALWMLHVGSNASLPFFSTWVISEVIGVLAFGPVLLLWPNKPLRQILTPGRQLETCLTLLGTLLASYLSLRFLPWPFTFIVVILFWCSVRLPKFEAFLLFFLNASFISILLAFNWVNLAQNGMLLGQVSTWLPFLLVLLPSHVMALVMDAFQREKHHISESETRFRNAMEYSAIGMALVSPNGGWQQVNQSLCQTLGFPADELKKLTFQQITHPDDLNSDLQQLERLVAGEIMTYTMEKRYFRKDGEIVWARLTVSMVRDAAQQPHYFIAQIIDISELKQSEQVNRRLMERITLANEAGGIGVWEWNLLTGEMLWDKRMYELFGLSPHQTPTYDLWVHLLDPAERETAALVVQQAIERRSAFQLEYRINLPEGPRYVRSEANRILSQDGQIERMLGICQDITPLRALNEALFQEKERMAITLDSIGEAVISTDDEMRVTFMNPVAETLSGWPQEKAAGVAITELLNITRGASGPRVDNLLLCQLPGEKISPDLDEELVLHTPDGTRVEIHYSITPLKTLTGASIGAVMVIQDVSESRKVMKRLSYSASHDMLTRLPNRHSFEQRLKQLVNDAANNNTQHVLVFIDLDKFKAVNDTAGHAAGDALLRELAELMPHHLRSSDMLARLGGDEFGVLLPNCEVDQVREVVQRIVTAVSEYRFMWLDQPYHVGASAGITQIDQRNCISNVVMSQADVACYSAKHAGRGQYHVYQEVQM
;
A
#
# COMPACT_ATOMS: atom_id res chain seq x y z
N MET A 1 -69.11 -3.19 26.02
CA MET A 1 -68.85 -2.41 27.25
C MET A 1 -67.35 -2.49 27.52
N THR A 2 -66.56 -1.53 27.04
CA THR A 2 -65.11 -1.48 27.32
C THR A 2 -64.91 -0.84 28.67
N LEU A 3 -63.99 -1.35 29.50
CA LEU A 3 -63.73 -0.80 30.84
C LEU A 3 -63.04 0.59 30.82
N GLU A 4 -62.87 1.20 29.64
CA GLU A 4 -62.55 2.63 29.46
C GLU A 4 -63.52 3.56 30.22
N ILE A 5 -64.72 3.04 30.53
CA ILE A 5 -65.73 3.67 31.39
C ILE A 5 -65.19 4.00 32.79
N LEU A 6 -64.29 3.17 33.35
CA LEU A 6 -63.77 3.30 34.72
C LEU A 6 -62.41 4.01 34.80
N THR A 7 -61.71 4.17 33.69
CA THR A 7 -60.32 4.69 33.65
C THR A 7 -60.13 5.95 32.81
N SER A 8 -61.13 6.39 32.01
CA SER A 8 -60.96 7.57 31.16
C SER A 8 -60.96 8.88 31.97
N GLN A 9 -59.98 9.75 31.67
CA GLN A 9 -59.83 11.09 32.25
C GLN A 9 -60.71 12.15 31.56
N GLU A 10 -61.68 11.77 30.73
CA GLU A 10 -62.33 12.70 29.80
C GLU A 10 -63.73 13.17 30.20
N ARG A 11 -63.99 14.45 29.90
CA ARG A 11 -65.24 15.24 29.83
C ARG A 11 -66.45 14.80 30.67
N PRO A 12 -67.08 15.71 31.45
CA PRO A 12 -68.19 15.40 32.36
C PRO A 12 -69.44 14.78 31.69
N GLN A 13 -69.64 14.92 30.38
CA GLN A 13 -70.74 14.22 29.68
C GLN A 13 -70.55 12.71 29.58
N ARG A 14 -69.30 12.22 29.46
CA ARG A 14 -69.01 10.78 29.39
C ARG A 14 -69.16 10.12 30.76
N THR A 15 -68.91 10.83 31.87
CA THR A 15 -69.04 10.27 33.22
C THR A 15 -70.49 9.99 33.62
N TRP A 16 -71.45 10.82 33.19
CA TRP A 16 -72.89 10.55 33.41
C TRP A 16 -73.41 9.37 32.59
N LEU A 17 -73.02 9.28 31.31
CA LEU A 17 -73.37 8.13 30.48
C LEU A 17 -72.79 6.83 31.06
N ASN A 18 -71.55 6.89 31.53
CA ASN A 18 -70.87 5.77 32.20
C ASN A 18 -71.59 5.36 33.49
N ALA A 19 -72.03 6.33 34.30
CA ALA A 19 -72.83 6.08 35.49
C ALA A 19 -74.18 5.40 35.15
N LEU A 20 -74.86 5.87 34.10
CA LEU A 20 -76.13 5.29 33.65
C LEU A 20 -75.94 3.84 33.15
N LEU A 21 -74.91 3.58 32.35
CA LEU A 21 -74.59 2.23 31.87
C LEU A 21 -74.23 1.28 33.01
N ILE A 22 -73.43 1.73 33.97
CA ILE A 22 -73.08 0.94 35.16
C ILE A 22 -74.29 0.70 36.06
N GLY A 23 -75.13 1.72 36.26
CA GLY A 23 -76.39 1.60 37.00
C GLY A 23 -77.36 0.63 36.32
N GLY A 24 -77.49 0.69 35.00
CA GLY A 24 -78.26 -0.25 34.19
C GLY A 24 -77.72 -1.69 34.25
N LEU A 25 -76.40 -1.86 34.20
CA LEU A 25 -75.79 -3.19 34.38
C LEU A 25 -76.05 -3.73 35.80
N THR A 26 -75.90 -2.89 36.81
CA THR A 26 -76.19 -3.26 38.20
C THR A 26 -77.65 -3.64 38.38
N PHE A 27 -78.57 -2.90 37.76
CA PHE A 27 -79.99 -3.22 37.71
C PHE A 27 -80.22 -4.62 37.10
N LEU A 28 -79.66 -4.90 35.92
CA LEU A 28 -79.80 -6.20 35.25
C LEU A 28 -79.24 -7.36 36.08
N LEU A 29 -78.05 -7.19 36.67
CA LEU A 29 -77.43 -8.21 37.53
C LEU A 29 -78.27 -8.48 38.78
N THR A 30 -78.80 -7.42 39.40
CA THR A 30 -79.63 -7.55 40.60
C THR A 30 -80.97 -8.19 40.27
N LEU A 31 -81.59 -7.77 39.16
CA LEU A 31 -82.84 -8.35 38.65
C LEU A 31 -82.67 -9.85 38.37
N PHE A 32 -81.58 -10.23 37.69
CA PHE A 32 -81.24 -11.64 37.43
C PHE A 32 -81.12 -12.45 38.73
N CYS A 33 -80.41 -11.93 39.74
CA CYS A 33 -80.26 -12.62 41.01
C CYS A 33 -81.60 -12.76 41.75
N LEU A 34 -82.42 -11.71 41.77
CA LEU A 34 -83.73 -11.70 42.42
C LEU A 34 -84.74 -12.64 41.74
N GLU A 35 -84.80 -12.66 40.41
CA GLU A 35 -85.65 -13.58 39.65
C GLU A 35 -85.33 -15.04 39.97
N LEU A 36 -84.04 -15.40 40.07
CA LEU A 36 -83.64 -16.75 40.50
C LEU A 36 -84.11 -17.09 41.93
N ILE A 37 -84.11 -16.12 42.85
CA ILE A 37 -84.63 -16.30 44.21
C ILE A 37 -86.14 -16.57 44.16
N VAL A 38 -86.89 -15.79 43.39
CA VAL A 38 -88.35 -15.90 43.29
C VAL A 38 -88.77 -17.22 42.64
N VAL A 39 -88.15 -17.58 41.51
CA VAL A 39 -88.50 -18.81 40.76
C VAL A 39 -88.20 -20.08 41.55
N SER A 40 -87.08 -20.11 42.29
CA SER A 40 -86.66 -21.32 43.00
C SER A 40 -87.38 -21.55 44.33
N GLY A 41 -88.03 -20.53 44.89
CA GLY A 41 -88.64 -20.58 46.23
C GLY A 41 -87.61 -20.81 47.35
N ARG A 42 -86.32 -20.71 47.05
CA ARG A 42 -85.17 -20.84 47.95
C ARG A 42 -84.27 -19.63 47.72
N ILE A 43 -83.49 -19.24 48.72
CA ILE A 43 -82.56 -18.12 48.54
C ILE A 43 -81.46 -18.56 47.56
N SER A 44 -81.44 -17.94 46.38
CA SER A 44 -80.39 -18.08 45.37
C SER A 44 -79.03 -17.68 45.95
N PRO A 45 -77.96 -18.47 45.70
CA PRO A 45 -76.65 -18.29 46.29
C PRO A 45 -75.76 -17.33 45.49
N LEU A 46 -76.34 -16.55 44.58
CA LEU A 46 -75.57 -15.70 43.67
C LEU A 46 -75.96 -14.25 43.88
N TRP A 47 -74.96 -13.44 44.21
CA TRP A 47 -75.14 -12.00 44.28
C TRP A 47 -74.01 -11.25 43.57
N TYR A 48 -74.26 -10.81 42.34
CA TYR A 48 -73.22 -10.23 41.48
C TYR A 48 -73.07 -8.70 41.60
N SER A 49 -74.11 -8.00 42.08
CA SER A 49 -74.12 -6.54 42.08
C SER A 49 -73.09 -5.95 43.05
N THR A 50 -72.92 -6.54 44.23
CA THR A 50 -71.88 -6.14 45.19
C THR A 50 -70.48 -6.34 44.60
N ALA A 51 -70.23 -7.45 43.89
CA ALA A 51 -68.95 -7.70 43.22
C ALA A 51 -68.61 -6.62 42.18
N LEU A 52 -69.60 -6.18 41.39
CA LEU A 52 -69.45 -5.07 40.45
C LEU A 52 -69.09 -3.77 41.15
N MET A 53 -69.82 -3.41 42.21
CA MET A 53 -69.55 -2.22 43.01
C MET A 53 -68.15 -2.28 43.63
N THR A 54 -67.72 -3.42 44.17
CA THR A 54 -66.38 -3.62 44.74
C THR A 54 -65.28 -3.35 43.72
N VAL A 55 -65.43 -3.82 42.49
CA VAL A 55 -64.44 -3.58 41.42
C VAL A 55 -64.49 -2.14 40.91
N ILE A 56 -65.66 -1.50 40.89
CA ILE A 56 -65.79 -0.07 40.60
C ILE A 56 -64.99 0.73 41.63
N VAL A 57 -65.15 0.43 42.91
CA VAL A 57 -64.34 1.04 43.97
C VAL A 57 -62.87 0.71 43.71
N PHE A 58 -62.46 -0.52 43.42
CA PHE A 58 -61.05 -0.84 43.15
C PHE A 58 -60.43 -0.06 41.96
N ARG A 59 -61.10 -0.06 40.80
CA ARG A 59 -60.56 0.46 39.53
C ARG A 59 -60.80 1.95 39.30
N ALA A 60 -61.95 2.51 39.67
CA ALA A 60 -62.29 3.90 39.33
C ALA A 60 -61.41 4.94 40.06
N HIS A 61 -61.27 6.12 39.48
CA HIS A 61 -60.64 7.24 40.19
C HIS A 61 -61.53 7.70 41.36
N SER A 62 -60.94 8.00 42.53
CA SER A 62 -61.69 8.32 43.76
C SER A 62 -62.73 9.44 43.59
N LYS A 63 -62.50 10.39 42.67
CA LYS A 63 -63.44 11.48 42.36
C LYS A 63 -64.76 11.02 41.73
N HIS A 64 -64.76 9.92 40.97
CA HIS A 64 -65.94 9.45 40.23
C HIS A 64 -66.70 8.33 40.96
N VAL A 65 -66.06 7.69 41.94
CA VAL A 65 -66.67 6.59 42.72
C VAL A 65 -68.04 6.97 43.32
N PRO A 66 -68.24 8.16 43.93
CA PRO A 66 -69.55 8.49 44.52
C PRO A 66 -70.68 8.51 43.49
N LEU A 67 -70.45 9.08 42.30
CA LEU A 67 -71.45 9.14 41.24
C LEU A 67 -71.79 7.74 40.70
N LEU A 68 -70.77 6.91 40.48
CA LEU A 68 -70.96 5.55 39.99
C LEU A 68 -71.69 4.66 41.00
N LEU A 69 -71.33 4.77 42.29
CA LEU A 69 -72.01 4.04 43.36
C LEU A 69 -73.45 4.51 43.55
N LEU A 70 -73.73 5.80 43.44
CA LEU A 70 -75.11 6.31 43.48
C LEU A 70 -75.97 5.69 42.37
N ALA A 71 -75.44 5.60 41.14
CA ALA A 71 -76.14 4.95 40.04
C ALA A 71 -76.34 3.43 40.29
N CYS A 72 -75.36 2.76 40.90
CA CYS A 72 -75.49 1.36 41.31
C CYS A 72 -76.59 1.17 42.37
N VAL A 73 -76.63 2.03 43.40
CA VAL A 73 -77.67 2.02 44.45
C VAL A 73 -79.05 2.21 43.83
N LEU A 74 -79.22 3.19 42.93
CA LEU A 74 -80.47 3.39 42.20
C LEU A 74 -80.87 2.16 41.38
N GLY A 75 -79.91 1.54 40.68
CA GLY A 75 -80.14 0.31 39.91
C GLY A 75 -80.59 -0.86 40.80
N THR A 76 -79.93 -1.09 41.93
CA THR A 76 -80.35 -2.14 42.88
C THR A 76 -81.72 -1.85 43.51
N ALA A 77 -82.00 -0.60 43.87
CA ALA A 77 -83.28 -0.20 44.45
C ALA A 77 -84.43 -0.37 43.44
N LEU A 78 -84.20 -0.05 42.16
CA LEU A 78 -85.18 -0.25 41.09
C LEU A 78 -85.47 -1.74 40.84
N ALA A 79 -84.45 -2.60 40.87
CA ALA A 79 -84.65 -4.05 40.73
C ALA A 79 -85.46 -4.62 41.91
N ASN A 80 -85.12 -4.23 43.14
CA ASN A 80 -85.89 -4.61 44.33
C ASN A 80 -87.34 -4.09 44.27
N LEU A 81 -87.56 -2.89 43.75
CA LEU A 81 -88.89 -2.31 43.58
C LEU A 81 -89.78 -3.13 42.64
N ILE A 82 -89.21 -3.65 41.54
CA ILE A 82 -89.94 -4.44 40.53
C ILE A 82 -90.33 -5.82 41.08
N ILE A 83 -89.41 -6.49 41.78
CA ILE A 83 -89.61 -7.88 42.21
C ILE A 83 -90.31 -7.97 43.57
N ILE A 84 -89.89 -7.16 44.54
CA ILE A 84 -90.34 -7.23 45.94
C ILE A 84 -91.48 -6.22 46.22
N GLY A 85 -91.58 -5.15 45.42
CA GLY A 85 -92.60 -4.09 45.56
C GLY A 85 -92.09 -2.80 46.23
N PRO A 86 -92.94 -1.76 46.38
CA PRO A 86 -92.54 -0.49 46.98
C PRO A 86 -92.44 -0.57 48.51
N ALA A 87 -91.23 -0.72 49.04
CA ALA A 87 -90.96 -0.68 50.48
C ALA A 87 -89.67 0.09 50.80
N LEU A 88 -89.69 0.88 51.88
CA LEU A 88 -88.50 1.62 52.34
C LEU A 88 -87.35 0.68 52.76
N SER A 89 -87.67 -0.57 53.13
CA SER A 89 -86.71 -1.63 53.39
C SER A 89 -85.86 -2.00 52.17
N ASN A 90 -86.38 -1.80 50.95
CA ASN A 90 -85.68 -2.18 49.72
C ASN A 90 -84.49 -1.26 49.41
N ILE A 91 -84.55 -0.01 49.88
CA ILE A 91 -83.43 0.93 49.82
C ILE A 91 -82.34 0.53 50.82
N LYS A 92 -82.70 -0.07 51.97
CA LYS A 92 -81.72 -0.53 52.97
C LYS A 92 -80.79 -1.61 52.41
N PHE A 93 -81.30 -2.55 51.62
CA PHE A 93 -80.49 -3.57 50.94
C PHE A 93 -79.48 -2.95 49.94
N ALA A 94 -79.92 -1.96 49.16
CA ALA A 94 -79.06 -1.24 48.22
C ALA A 94 -77.89 -0.51 48.93
N ILE A 95 -78.19 0.16 50.05
CA ILE A 95 -77.20 0.86 50.87
C ILE A 95 -76.22 -0.14 51.50
N LEU A 96 -76.71 -1.26 52.01
CA LEU A 96 -75.89 -2.30 52.61
C LEU A 96 -74.88 -2.89 51.62
N ASN A 97 -75.32 -3.20 50.40
CA ASN A 97 -74.45 -3.68 49.32
C ASN A 97 -73.39 -2.64 48.96
N MET A 98 -73.75 -1.35 48.92
CA MET A 98 -72.80 -0.27 48.69
C MET A 98 -71.74 -0.19 49.81
N VAL A 99 -72.14 -0.27 51.08
CA VAL A 99 -71.21 -0.22 52.23
C VAL A 99 -70.24 -1.41 52.18
N GLN A 100 -70.76 -2.62 51.97
CA GLN A 100 -69.94 -3.83 51.82
C GLN A 100 -68.97 -3.70 50.63
N ALA A 101 -69.44 -3.16 49.50
CA ALA A 101 -68.64 -2.97 48.32
C ALA A 101 -67.51 -1.93 48.51
N ILE A 102 -67.79 -0.83 49.21
CA ILE A 102 -66.78 0.18 49.58
C ILE A 102 -65.70 -0.45 50.43
N LEU A 103 -66.09 -1.20 51.48
CA LEU A 103 -65.15 -1.88 52.36
C LEU A 103 -64.23 -2.83 51.57
N GLY A 104 -64.81 -3.73 50.79
CA GLY A 104 -64.05 -4.66 49.96
C GLY A 104 -63.14 -3.95 48.96
N GLY A 105 -63.65 -2.93 48.26
CA GLY A 105 -62.89 -2.23 47.24
C GLY A 105 -61.73 -1.40 47.77
N VAL A 106 -61.89 -0.77 48.95
CA VAL A 106 -60.81 -0.03 49.63
C VAL A 106 -59.72 -1.00 50.11
N MET A 107 -60.09 -2.15 50.68
CA MET A 107 -59.13 -3.18 51.07
C MET A 107 -58.34 -3.70 49.86
N LEU A 108 -59.01 -3.96 48.73
CA LEU A 108 -58.33 -4.37 47.50
C LEU A 108 -57.36 -3.29 47.00
N ARG A 109 -57.72 -2.01 47.07
CA ARG A 109 -56.82 -0.90 46.69
C ARG A 109 -55.56 -0.84 47.53
N ALA A 110 -55.64 -1.25 48.80
CA ALA A 110 -54.49 -1.25 49.71
C ALA A 110 -53.54 -2.44 49.46
N LEU A 111 -54.04 -3.56 48.93
CA LEU A 111 -53.32 -4.84 48.90
C LEU A 111 -52.97 -5.36 47.50
N LEU A 112 -53.61 -4.85 46.44
CA LEU A 112 -53.40 -5.27 45.05
C LEU A 112 -52.90 -4.14 44.16
N ASP A 113 -52.06 -4.50 43.19
CA ASP A 113 -51.70 -3.58 42.11
C ASP A 113 -52.91 -3.36 41.16
N ARG A 114 -53.22 -2.10 40.90
CA ARG A 114 -54.33 -1.68 40.03
C ARG A 114 -54.05 -1.93 38.55
N ARG A 115 -52.78 -2.04 38.14
CA ARG A 115 -52.38 -2.25 36.74
C ARG A 115 -52.40 -3.73 36.34
N ALA A 116 -51.97 -4.61 37.24
CA ALA A 116 -51.93 -6.05 37.03
C ALA A 116 -52.60 -6.81 38.20
N PRO A 117 -53.92 -6.65 38.40
CA PRO A 117 -54.63 -7.38 39.43
C PRO A 117 -54.59 -8.89 39.13
N LEU A 118 -54.53 -9.72 40.19
CA LEU A 118 -54.50 -11.18 40.10
C LEU A 118 -53.35 -11.71 39.21
N ASN A 119 -52.15 -11.15 39.39
CA ASN A 119 -50.98 -11.59 38.64
C ASN A 119 -50.30 -12.82 39.26
N SER A 120 -50.49 -13.01 40.56
CA SER A 120 -49.95 -14.13 41.33
C SER A 120 -51.05 -14.86 42.12
N LEU A 121 -50.74 -16.07 42.58
CA LEU A 121 -51.60 -16.79 43.51
C LEU A 121 -51.82 -16.01 44.81
N LEU A 122 -50.79 -15.29 45.29
CA LEU A 122 -50.89 -14.46 46.49
C LEU A 122 -51.87 -13.29 46.31
N ASP A 123 -51.88 -12.66 45.14
CA ASP A 123 -52.86 -11.61 44.81
C ASP A 123 -54.29 -12.16 44.82
N TRP A 124 -54.47 -13.39 44.33
CA TRP A 124 -55.77 -14.04 44.40
C TRP A 124 -56.17 -14.41 45.83
N VAL A 125 -55.23 -14.88 46.67
CA VAL A 125 -55.50 -15.12 48.10
C VAL A 125 -55.91 -13.82 48.79
N ARG A 126 -55.22 -12.70 48.53
CA ARG A 126 -55.60 -11.36 49.04
C ARG A 126 -57.00 -10.96 48.56
N PHE A 127 -57.31 -11.17 47.29
CA PHE A 127 -58.64 -10.92 46.74
C PHE A 127 -59.73 -11.76 47.43
N ALA A 128 -59.52 -13.07 47.53
CA ALA A 128 -60.46 -14.01 48.13
C ALA A 128 -60.67 -13.71 49.63
N LEU A 129 -59.62 -13.35 50.37
CA LEU A 129 -59.74 -12.98 51.78
C LEU A 129 -60.46 -11.65 51.97
N CYS A 130 -60.07 -10.59 51.26
CA CYS A 130 -60.62 -9.26 51.50
C CYS A 130 -62.03 -9.08 50.94
N ALA A 131 -62.22 -9.37 49.65
CA ALA A 131 -63.49 -9.19 48.98
C ALA A 131 -64.38 -10.43 49.07
N GLY A 132 -63.80 -11.63 49.09
CA GLY A 132 -64.54 -12.89 49.13
C GLY A 132 -64.94 -13.37 50.52
N LEU A 133 -64.25 -12.97 51.61
CA LEU A 133 -64.51 -13.48 52.96
C LEU A 133 -64.79 -12.36 53.97
N ILE A 134 -63.85 -11.44 54.18
CA ILE A 134 -63.93 -10.40 55.22
C ILE A 134 -65.08 -9.43 54.95
N ALA A 135 -65.19 -8.90 53.73
CA ALA A 135 -66.26 -7.97 53.40
C ALA A 135 -67.67 -8.60 53.51
N PRO A 136 -67.94 -9.82 52.98
CA PRO A 136 -69.22 -10.50 53.19
C PRO A 136 -69.55 -10.82 54.66
N LEU A 137 -68.57 -11.23 55.47
CA LEU A 137 -68.77 -11.50 56.90
C LEU A 137 -69.20 -10.24 57.65
N LEU A 138 -68.48 -9.13 57.45
CA LEU A 138 -68.81 -7.85 58.07
C LEU A 138 -70.14 -7.29 57.53
N GLY A 139 -70.38 -7.41 56.22
CA GLY A 139 -71.64 -7.03 55.59
C GLY A 139 -72.83 -7.79 56.15
N GLY A 140 -72.70 -9.11 56.39
CA GLY A 140 -73.73 -9.92 57.02
C GLY A 140 -74.05 -9.50 58.46
N VAL A 141 -73.04 -9.10 59.25
CA VAL A 141 -73.24 -8.57 60.62
C VAL A 141 -74.00 -7.24 60.57
N VAL A 142 -73.60 -6.34 59.66
CA VAL A 142 -74.29 -5.07 59.44
C VAL A 142 -75.72 -5.31 58.94
N ALA A 143 -75.94 -6.33 58.12
CA ALA A 143 -77.25 -6.72 57.60
C ALA A 143 -78.21 -7.11 58.73
N LEU A 144 -77.76 -7.99 59.64
CA LEU A 144 -78.53 -8.42 60.81
C LEU A 144 -78.96 -7.24 61.67
N TRP A 145 -78.02 -6.33 61.92
CA TRP A 145 -78.27 -5.13 62.73
C TRP A 145 -79.23 -4.16 62.04
N MET A 146 -79.00 -3.84 60.76
CA MET A 146 -79.77 -2.82 60.03
C MET A 146 -81.20 -3.28 59.68
N LEU A 147 -81.40 -4.57 59.43
CA LEU A 147 -82.69 -5.15 59.02
C LEU A 147 -83.53 -5.68 60.18
N HIS A 148 -83.01 -5.68 61.42
CA HIS A 148 -83.72 -6.13 62.63
C HIS A 148 -84.30 -7.55 62.49
N VAL A 149 -83.48 -8.49 62.03
CA VAL A 149 -83.89 -9.90 61.83
C VAL A 149 -84.11 -10.57 63.18
N GLY A 150 -85.25 -11.27 63.35
CA GLY A 150 -85.59 -11.96 64.59
C GLY A 150 -84.56 -13.02 65.02
N SER A 151 -84.42 -13.24 66.33
CA SER A 151 -83.39 -14.12 66.94
C SER A 151 -83.34 -15.52 66.32
N ASN A 152 -84.49 -16.14 66.06
CA ASN A 152 -84.60 -17.49 65.51
C ASN A 152 -84.22 -17.60 64.02
N ALA A 153 -84.27 -16.49 63.27
CA ALA A 153 -83.94 -16.44 61.84
C ALA A 153 -82.57 -15.80 61.56
N SER A 154 -81.87 -15.32 62.59
CA SER A 154 -80.60 -14.60 62.47
C SER A 154 -79.48 -15.45 61.86
N LEU A 155 -79.25 -16.68 62.35
CA LEU A 155 -78.17 -17.54 61.89
C LEU A 155 -78.38 -18.03 60.43
N PRO A 156 -79.57 -18.53 60.02
CA PRO A 156 -79.81 -18.92 58.63
C PRO A 156 -79.74 -17.74 57.64
N PHE A 157 -80.24 -16.55 58.05
CA PHE A 157 -80.14 -15.35 57.24
C PHE A 157 -78.68 -14.94 57.04
N PHE A 158 -77.90 -14.90 58.12
CA PHE A 158 -76.48 -14.56 58.06
C PHE A 158 -75.68 -15.52 57.18
N SER A 159 -75.82 -16.83 57.40
CA SER A 159 -75.07 -17.82 56.61
C SER A 159 -75.40 -17.73 55.12
N THR A 160 -76.67 -17.49 54.80
CA THR A 160 -77.09 -17.38 53.41
C THR A 160 -76.60 -16.09 52.78
N TRP A 161 -76.70 -14.96 53.48
CA TRP A 161 -76.15 -13.67 53.04
C TRP A 161 -74.67 -13.80 52.69
N VAL A 162 -73.88 -14.34 53.62
CA VAL A 162 -72.43 -14.48 53.47
C VAL A 162 -72.10 -15.38 52.29
N ILE A 163 -72.71 -16.57 52.20
CA ILE A 163 -72.41 -17.52 51.11
C ILE A 163 -72.80 -16.94 49.74
N SER A 164 -73.94 -16.25 49.64
CA SER A 164 -74.39 -15.66 48.38
C SER A 164 -73.44 -14.58 47.86
N GLU A 165 -72.94 -13.75 48.78
CA GLU A 165 -71.95 -12.72 48.49
C GLU A 165 -70.57 -13.32 48.16
N VAL A 166 -70.12 -14.34 48.89
CA VAL A 166 -68.84 -15.03 48.64
C VAL A 166 -68.83 -15.64 47.23
N ILE A 167 -69.86 -16.41 46.86
CA ILE A 167 -69.94 -17.05 45.55
C ILE A 167 -70.07 -16.00 44.45
N GLY A 168 -70.88 -14.95 44.67
CA GLY A 168 -71.04 -13.86 43.73
C GLY A 168 -69.74 -13.12 43.42
N VAL A 169 -68.96 -12.79 44.47
CA VAL A 169 -67.65 -12.14 44.33
C VAL A 169 -66.62 -13.07 43.70
N LEU A 170 -66.55 -14.33 44.11
CA LEU A 170 -65.60 -15.28 43.51
C LEU A 170 -65.92 -15.57 42.05
N ALA A 171 -67.19 -15.73 41.68
CA ALA A 171 -67.58 -16.01 40.29
C ALA A 171 -67.33 -14.80 39.38
N PHE A 172 -67.79 -13.59 39.77
CA PHE A 172 -67.79 -12.44 38.86
C PHE A 172 -66.62 -11.46 39.08
N GLY A 173 -66.11 -11.37 40.32
CA GLY A 173 -65.04 -10.44 40.68
C GLY A 173 -63.75 -10.62 39.87
N PRO A 174 -63.19 -11.84 39.69
CA PRO A 174 -62.02 -12.06 38.85
C PRO A 174 -62.22 -11.65 37.39
N VAL A 175 -63.40 -11.87 36.82
CA VAL A 175 -63.73 -11.46 35.44
C VAL A 175 -63.65 -9.96 35.29
N LEU A 176 -64.25 -9.22 36.23
CA LEU A 176 -64.21 -7.76 36.27
C LEU A 176 -62.80 -7.23 36.54
N LEU A 177 -62.05 -7.90 37.43
CA LEU A 177 -60.66 -7.55 37.75
C LEU A 177 -59.69 -7.86 36.62
N LEU A 178 -59.96 -8.81 35.74
CA LEU A 178 -59.10 -9.14 34.60
C LEU A 178 -59.61 -8.55 33.29
N TRP A 179 -60.71 -7.79 33.32
CA TRP A 179 -61.30 -7.24 32.11
C TRP A 179 -60.29 -6.37 31.36
N PRO A 180 -60.07 -6.65 30.06
CA PRO A 180 -59.04 -5.98 29.27
C PRO A 180 -59.37 -4.50 29.04
N ASN A 181 -58.34 -3.65 29.09
CA ASN A 181 -58.46 -2.20 28.83
C ASN A 181 -58.45 -1.87 27.32
N LYS A 182 -58.47 -2.87 26.44
CA LYS A 182 -58.47 -2.71 24.98
C LYS A 182 -59.90 -2.67 24.42
N PRO A 183 -60.15 -1.97 23.30
CA PRO A 183 -61.46 -1.98 22.65
C PRO A 183 -61.84 -3.40 22.23
N LEU A 184 -63.11 -3.79 22.41
CA LEU A 184 -63.60 -5.15 22.13
C LEU A 184 -63.17 -5.66 20.74
N ARG A 185 -63.15 -4.78 19.73
CA ARG A 185 -62.72 -5.10 18.35
C ARG A 185 -61.28 -5.60 18.23
N GLN A 186 -60.37 -5.19 19.11
CA GLN A 186 -58.96 -5.64 19.10
C GLN A 186 -58.74 -6.94 19.88
N ILE A 187 -59.71 -7.33 20.71
CA ILE A 187 -59.73 -8.62 21.42
C ILE A 187 -60.29 -9.72 20.49
N LEU A 188 -61.08 -9.31 19.50
CA LEU A 188 -61.82 -10.17 18.58
C LEU A 188 -60.96 -10.57 17.35
N THR A 189 -60.05 -11.54 17.52
CA THR A 189 -59.48 -12.29 16.37
C THR A 189 -60.43 -13.40 15.94
N PRO A 190 -60.81 -13.53 14.66
CA PRO A 190 -61.93 -14.38 14.23
C PRO A 190 -61.71 -15.88 14.50
N GLY A 191 -60.48 -16.40 14.39
CA GLY A 191 -60.19 -17.83 14.62
C GLY A 191 -60.29 -18.26 16.10
N ARG A 192 -59.78 -17.43 17.02
CA ARG A 192 -59.75 -17.74 18.46
C ARG A 192 -61.12 -17.67 19.13
N GLN A 193 -62.04 -16.86 18.58
CA GLN A 193 -63.41 -16.74 19.06
C GLN A 193 -64.22 -18.01 18.85
N LEU A 194 -64.11 -18.61 17.66
CA LEU A 194 -64.84 -19.83 17.34
C LEU A 194 -64.43 -20.96 18.29
N GLU A 195 -63.12 -21.10 18.54
CA GLU A 195 -62.59 -22.07 19.50
C GLU A 195 -63.08 -21.79 20.94
N THR A 196 -63.10 -20.53 21.37
CA THR A 196 -63.55 -20.16 22.72
C THR A 196 -65.05 -20.40 22.89
N CYS A 197 -65.87 -20.06 21.88
CA CYS A 197 -67.31 -20.34 21.86
C CYS A 197 -67.61 -21.84 21.86
N LEU A 198 -66.88 -22.63 21.07
CA LEU A 198 -67.01 -24.10 21.08
C LEU A 198 -66.60 -24.70 22.43
N THR A 199 -65.52 -24.19 23.02
CA THR A 199 -65.08 -24.62 24.36
C THR A 199 -66.13 -24.27 25.42
N LEU A 200 -66.72 -23.09 25.35
CA LEU A 200 -67.82 -22.68 26.22
C LEU A 200 -69.04 -23.60 26.05
N LEU A 201 -69.51 -23.80 24.82
CA LEU A 201 -70.69 -24.63 24.54
C LEU A 201 -70.46 -26.09 24.97
N GLY A 202 -69.28 -26.63 24.68
CA GLY A 202 -68.86 -27.97 25.12
C GLY A 202 -68.80 -28.08 26.64
N THR A 203 -68.29 -27.06 27.34
CA THR A 203 -68.22 -27.05 28.81
C THR A 203 -69.61 -26.96 29.44
N LEU A 204 -70.48 -26.09 28.94
CA LEU A 204 -71.86 -25.99 29.45
C LEU A 204 -72.64 -27.29 29.22
N LEU A 205 -72.49 -27.92 28.05
CA LEU A 205 -73.08 -29.22 27.76
C LEU A 205 -72.53 -30.31 28.68
N ALA A 206 -71.22 -30.37 28.89
CA ALA A 206 -70.58 -31.35 29.77
C ALA A 206 -70.98 -31.15 31.24
N SER A 207 -71.10 -29.89 31.70
CA SER A 207 -71.63 -29.55 33.03
C SER A 207 -73.08 -30.01 33.19
N TYR A 208 -73.93 -29.79 32.18
CA TYR A 208 -75.32 -30.26 32.18
C TYR A 208 -75.41 -31.79 32.25
N LEU A 209 -74.65 -32.50 31.41
CA LEU A 209 -74.61 -33.96 31.41
C LEU A 209 -74.08 -34.51 32.75
N SER A 210 -73.06 -33.86 33.32
CA SER A 210 -72.50 -34.23 34.61
C SER A 210 -73.56 -34.13 35.71
N LEU A 211 -74.27 -33.00 35.77
CA LEU A 211 -75.35 -32.76 36.74
C LEU A 211 -76.50 -33.76 36.62
N ARG A 212 -76.83 -34.21 35.41
CA ARG A 212 -77.98 -35.07 35.17
C ARG A 212 -77.68 -36.56 35.34
N PHE A 213 -76.49 -37.02 34.96
CA PHE A 213 -76.21 -38.45 34.80
C PHE A 213 -75.09 -39.00 35.69
N LEU A 214 -74.24 -38.16 36.30
CA LEU A 214 -73.09 -38.62 37.07
C LEU A 214 -73.34 -38.59 38.59
N PRO A 215 -72.77 -39.54 39.36
CA PRO A 215 -73.01 -39.65 40.81
C PRO A 215 -72.37 -38.52 41.63
N TRP A 216 -71.32 -37.87 41.11
CA TRP A 216 -70.59 -36.78 41.76
C TRP A 216 -70.41 -35.60 40.80
N PRO A 217 -71.50 -34.93 40.41
CA PRO A 217 -71.51 -34.02 39.26
C PRO A 217 -70.49 -32.88 39.38
N PHE A 218 -70.32 -32.33 40.58
CA PHE A 218 -69.41 -31.22 40.83
C PHE A 218 -67.93 -31.60 40.70
N THR A 219 -67.56 -32.85 41.01
CA THR A 219 -66.18 -33.34 40.83
C THR A 219 -65.82 -33.40 39.35
N PHE A 220 -66.73 -33.89 38.51
CA PHE A 220 -66.54 -33.90 37.06
C PHE A 220 -66.49 -32.48 36.48
N ILE A 221 -67.33 -31.57 36.99
CA ILE A 221 -67.28 -30.16 36.61
C ILE A 221 -65.92 -29.54 36.96
N VAL A 222 -65.34 -29.83 38.13
CA VAL A 222 -63.98 -29.36 38.49
C VAL A 222 -62.94 -29.82 37.46
N VAL A 223 -62.98 -31.10 37.07
CA VAL A 223 -62.05 -31.65 36.06
C VAL A 223 -62.21 -30.95 34.70
N ILE A 224 -63.45 -30.70 34.27
CA ILE A 224 -63.74 -29.98 33.03
C ILE A 224 -63.20 -28.55 33.11
N LEU A 225 -63.41 -27.86 34.23
CA LEU A 225 -62.89 -26.50 34.42
C LEU A 225 -61.36 -26.46 34.51
N PHE A 226 -60.71 -27.48 35.05
CA PHE A 226 -59.25 -27.61 35.02
C PHE A 226 -58.73 -27.72 33.61
N TRP A 227 -59.38 -28.54 32.77
CA TRP A 227 -59.05 -28.62 31.36
C TRP A 227 -59.19 -27.26 30.66
N CYS A 228 -60.25 -26.51 30.97
CA CYS A 228 -60.40 -25.13 30.49
C CYS A 228 -59.28 -24.21 30.98
N SER A 229 -58.87 -24.30 32.25
CA SER A 229 -57.72 -23.55 32.79
C SER A 229 -56.40 -23.85 32.06
N VAL A 230 -56.22 -25.08 31.57
CA VAL A 230 -55.03 -25.47 30.82
C VAL A 230 -55.01 -24.84 29.43
N ARG A 231 -56.16 -24.84 28.75
CA ARG A 231 -56.27 -24.47 27.33
C ARG A 231 -56.47 -22.98 27.12
N LEU A 232 -57.24 -22.32 27.99
CA LEU A 232 -57.65 -20.93 27.80
C LEU A 232 -56.75 -19.98 28.58
N PRO A 233 -56.53 -18.76 28.09
CA PRO A 233 -55.88 -17.73 28.90
C PRO A 233 -56.74 -17.37 30.10
N LYS A 234 -56.09 -16.76 31.10
CA LYS A 234 -56.72 -16.49 32.40
C LYS A 234 -58.08 -15.80 32.29
N PHE A 235 -58.23 -14.76 31.46
CA PHE A 235 -59.48 -13.99 31.38
C PHE A 235 -60.64 -14.84 30.83
N GLU A 236 -60.42 -15.57 29.73
CA GLU A 236 -61.40 -16.44 29.12
C GLU A 236 -61.78 -17.60 30.05
N ALA A 237 -60.81 -18.15 30.80
CA ALA A 237 -61.06 -19.18 31.81
C ALA A 237 -61.97 -18.66 32.93
N PHE A 238 -61.66 -17.50 33.53
CA PHE A 238 -62.51 -16.90 34.56
C PHE A 238 -63.90 -16.52 34.04
N LEU A 239 -64.00 -16.02 32.80
CA LEU A 239 -65.29 -15.74 32.17
C LEU A 239 -66.12 -17.02 32.01
N LEU A 240 -65.48 -18.13 31.62
CA LEU A 240 -66.12 -19.43 31.51
C LEU A 240 -66.58 -19.94 32.88
N PHE A 241 -65.80 -19.75 33.95
CA PHE A 241 -66.21 -20.13 35.31
C PHE A 241 -67.44 -19.36 35.78
N PHE A 242 -67.48 -18.04 35.51
CA PHE A 242 -68.64 -17.21 35.79
C PHE A 242 -69.89 -17.67 35.04
N LEU A 243 -69.77 -17.93 33.73
CA LEU A 243 -70.88 -18.38 32.90
C LEU A 243 -71.35 -19.78 33.31
N ASN A 244 -70.43 -20.68 33.64
CA ASN A 244 -70.74 -22.02 34.11
C ASN A 244 -71.45 -21.98 35.47
N ALA A 245 -70.96 -21.17 36.43
CA ALA A 245 -71.64 -20.99 37.72
C ALA A 245 -73.06 -20.42 37.54
N SER A 246 -73.21 -19.40 36.69
CA SER A 246 -74.53 -18.82 36.38
C SER A 246 -75.47 -19.84 35.72
N PHE A 247 -74.95 -20.66 34.80
CA PHE A 247 -75.70 -21.71 34.13
C PHE A 247 -76.16 -22.81 35.08
N ILE A 248 -75.26 -23.29 35.95
CA ILE A 248 -75.61 -24.29 36.98
C ILE A 248 -76.70 -23.72 37.90
N SER A 249 -76.61 -22.46 38.32
CA SER A 249 -77.64 -21.83 39.13
C SER A 249 -78.98 -21.69 38.43
N ILE A 250 -79.02 -21.43 37.12
CA ILE A 250 -80.25 -21.46 36.32
C ILE A 250 -80.85 -22.87 36.32
N LEU A 251 -80.06 -23.91 36.05
CA LEU A 251 -80.54 -25.30 36.04
C LEU A 251 -81.15 -25.72 37.37
N LEU A 252 -80.53 -25.31 38.48
CA LEU A 252 -81.04 -25.58 39.83
C LEU A 252 -82.29 -24.76 40.16
N ALA A 253 -82.35 -23.48 39.76
CA ALA A 253 -83.49 -22.62 40.06
C ALA A 253 -84.77 -23.07 39.35
N PHE A 254 -84.68 -23.52 38.10
CA PHE A 254 -85.80 -24.09 37.35
C PHE A 254 -86.11 -25.55 37.69
N ASN A 255 -85.37 -26.14 38.64
CA ASN A 255 -85.49 -27.53 39.06
C ASN A 255 -85.35 -28.54 37.91
N TRP A 256 -84.54 -28.21 36.89
CA TRP A 256 -84.25 -29.10 35.76
C TRP A 256 -83.30 -30.25 36.15
N VAL A 257 -82.62 -30.10 37.30
CA VAL A 257 -81.77 -31.12 37.93
C VAL A 257 -82.09 -31.16 39.42
N ASN A 258 -82.41 -32.35 39.94
CA ASN A 258 -82.63 -32.58 41.37
C ASN A 258 -81.34 -33.06 42.04
N LEU A 259 -80.80 -32.28 42.97
CA LEU A 259 -79.71 -32.71 43.85
C LEU A 259 -80.30 -33.50 45.04
N ALA A 260 -79.82 -34.72 45.28
CA ALA A 260 -80.23 -35.52 46.43
C ALA A 260 -79.85 -34.80 47.74
N GLN A 261 -80.84 -34.45 48.55
CA GLN A 261 -80.63 -33.86 49.87
C GLN A 261 -80.36 -34.96 50.90
N ASN A 262 -79.09 -35.25 51.15
CA ASN A 262 -78.72 -36.07 52.30
C ASN A 262 -78.83 -35.20 53.55
N GLY A 263 -79.71 -35.56 54.48
CA GLY A 263 -80.02 -34.82 55.71
C GLY A 263 -78.83 -34.70 56.69
N MET A 264 -77.84 -33.89 56.33
CA MET A 264 -76.71 -33.51 57.19
C MET A 264 -77.10 -32.36 58.14
N LEU A 265 -76.48 -32.36 59.32
CA LEU A 265 -76.56 -31.34 60.39
C LEU A 265 -76.31 -29.88 59.94
N LEU A 266 -75.79 -29.65 58.74
CA LEU A 266 -75.42 -28.33 58.18
C LEU A 266 -76.57 -27.58 57.48
N GLY A 267 -77.79 -28.13 57.43
CA GLY A 267 -78.97 -27.41 56.93
C GLY A 267 -78.82 -26.87 55.49
N GLN A 268 -79.37 -25.67 55.23
CA GLN A 268 -79.41 -25.03 53.89
C GLN A 268 -78.01 -24.73 53.30
N VAL A 269 -76.95 -24.67 54.13
CA VAL A 269 -75.56 -24.41 53.71
C VAL A 269 -74.99 -25.54 52.84
N SER A 270 -75.43 -26.78 53.05
CA SER A 270 -74.99 -27.95 52.29
C SER A 270 -75.28 -27.86 50.79
N THR A 271 -76.33 -27.13 50.39
CA THR A 271 -76.76 -26.99 48.99
C THR A 271 -75.77 -26.17 48.15
N TRP A 272 -74.98 -25.31 48.78
CA TRP A 272 -74.21 -24.27 48.08
C TRP A 272 -72.68 -24.44 48.19
N LEU A 273 -72.22 -25.27 49.12
CA LEU A 273 -70.82 -25.68 49.25
C LEU A 273 -70.20 -26.20 47.93
N PRO A 274 -70.92 -26.93 47.05
CA PRO A 274 -70.34 -27.41 45.80
C PRO A 274 -69.91 -26.30 44.82
N PHE A 275 -70.53 -25.11 44.85
CA PHE A 275 -70.10 -23.98 44.02
C PHE A 275 -68.71 -23.48 44.43
N LEU A 276 -68.44 -23.41 45.73
CA LEU A 276 -67.11 -23.05 46.24
C LEU A 276 -66.08 -24.13 45.90
N LEU A 277 -66.48 -25.41 45.96
CA LEU A 277 -65.63 -26.54 45.58
C LEU A 277 -65.29 -26.54 44.09
N VAL A 278 -66.18 -26.03 43.23
CA VAL A 278 -65.93 -25.86 41.80
C VAL A 278 -65.03 -24.64 41.53
N LEU A 279 -65.33 -23.48 42.14
CA LEU A 279 -64.66 -22.22 41.82
C LEU A 279 -63.23 -22.14 42.39
N LEU A 280 -63.02 -22.47 43.66
CA LEU A 280 -61.71 -22.26 44.32
C LEU A 280 -60.58 -23.04 43.64
N PRO A 281 -60.69 -24.37 43.41
CA PRO A 281 -59.61 -25.12 42.76
C PRO A 281 -59.41 -24.68 41.30
N SER A 282 -60.49 -24.34 40.59
CA SER A 282 -60.43 -23.91 39.19
C SER A 282 -59.70 -22.58 39.04
N HIS A 283 -59.92 -21.64 39.98
CA HIS A 283 -59.20 -20.38 40.03
C HIS A 283 -57.71 -20.57 40.28
N VAL A 284 -57.35 -21.40 41.26
CA VAL A 284 -55.95 -21.72 41.57
C VAL A 284 -55.27 -22.33 40.35
N MET A 285 -55.92 -23.30 39.69
CA MET A 285 -55.38 -23.95 38.49
C MET A 285 -55.18 -22.95 37.34
N ALA A 286 -56.14 -22.05 37.10
CA ALA A 286 -56.03 -21.02 36.06
C ALA A 286 -54.83 -20.09 36.28
N LEU A 287 -54.55 -19.72 37.53
CA LEU A 287 -53.41 -18.85 37.86
C LEU A 287 -52.07 -19.57 37.79
N VAL A 288 -52.00 -20.82 38.27
CA VAL A 288 -50.77 -21.64 38.20
C VAL A 288 -50.41 -21.92 36.75
N MET A 289 -51.39 -22.28 35.91
CA MET A 289 -51.13 -22.53 34.50
C MET A 289 -50.68 -21.27 33.76
N ASP A 290 -51.31 -20.14 34.02
CA ASP A 290 -50.90 -18.86 33.42
C ASP A 290 -49.46 -18.46 33.82
N ALA A 291 -49.07 -18.69 35.08
CA ALA A 291 -47.69 -18.49 35.53
C ALA A 291 -46.70 -19.42 34.79
N PHE A 292 -47.02 -20.72 34.72
CA PHE A 292 -46.20 -21.72 34.04
C PHE A 292 -46.05 -21.45 32.54
N GLN A 293 -47.13 -21.06 31.86
CA GLN A 293 -47.09 -20.73 30.44
C GLN A 293 -46.22 -19.50 30.15
N ARG A 294 -46.27 -18.48 31.01
CA ARG A 294 -45.42 -17.29 30.88
C ARG A 294 -43.94 -17.60 31.08
N GLU A 295 -43.62 -18.42 32.07
CA GLU A 295 -42.25 -18.86 32.32
C GLU A 295 -41.70 -19.67 31.14
N LYS A 296 -42.49 -20.64 30.64
CA LYS A 296 -42.12 -21.40 29.44
C LYS A 296 -41.91 -20.51 28.22
N HIS A 297 -42.78 -19.51 28.02
CA HIS A 297 -42.63 -18.58 26.90
C HIS A 297 -41.37 -17.71 27.06
N HIS A 298 -41.09 -17.22 28.26
CA HIS A 298 -39.89 -16.44 28.55
C HIS A 298 -38.62 -17.25 28.31
N ILE A 299 -38.59 -18.52 28.73
CA ILE A 299 -37.46 -19.43 28.48
C ILE A 299 -37.27 -19.65 26.97
N SER A 300 -38.34 -20.00 26.26
CA SER A 300 -38.27 -20.25 24.81
C SER A 300 -37.86 -19.00 24.02
N GLU A 301 -38.36 -17.83 24.41
CA GLU A 301 -37.98 -16.57 23.78
C GLU A 301 -36.52 -16.21 24.11
N SER A 302 -36.06 -16.43 25.35
CA SER A 302 -34.66 -16.23 25.73
C SER A 302 -33.72 -17.16 24.97
N GLU A 303 -34.09 -18.43 24.81
CA GLU A 303 -33.32 -19.42 24.04
C GLU A 303 -33.24 -19.03 22.57
N THR A 304 -34.37 -18.62 21.99
CA THR A 304 -34.43 -18.17 20.59
C THR A 304 -33.61 -16.89 20.39
N ARG A 305 -33.71 -15.93 21.33
CA ARG A 305 -32.90 -14.70 21.33
C ARG A 305 -31.41 -15.02 21.37
N PHE A 306 -30.97 -15.93 22.25
CA PHE A 306 -29.58 -16.36 22.32
C PHE A 306 -29.12 -17.04 21.02
N ARG A 307 -29.90 -17.98 20.50
CA ARG A 307 -29.60 -18.70 19.26
C ARG A 307 -29.44 -17.75 18.08
N ASN A 308 -30.37 -16.79 17.92
CA ASN A 308 -30.31 -15.80 16.85
C ASN A 308 -29.12 -14.84 17.02
N ALA A 309 -28.81 -14.42 18.25
CA ALA A 309 -27.66 -13.55 18.49
C ALA A 309 -26.33 -14.25 18.12
N MET A 310 -26.22 -15.55 18.37
CA MET A 310 -25.05 -16.33 17.97
C MET A 310 -25.01 -16.54 16.44
N GLU A 311 -26.11 -17.00 15.85
CA GLU A 311 -26.17 -17.39 14.43
C GLU A 311 -25.96 -16.21 13.47
N TYR A 312 -26.57 -15.06 13.77
CA TYR A 312 -26.51 -13.86 12.93
C TYR A 312 -25.40 -12.87 13.33
N SER A 313 -24.50 -13.26 14.26
CA SER A 313 -23.34 -12.43 14.56
C SER A 313 -22.41 -12.34 13.34
N ALA A 314 -22.00 -11.12 13.00
CA ALA A 314 -21.04 -10.88 11.93
C ALA A 314 -19.65 -11.45 12.25
N ILE A 315 -19.36 -11.66 13.53
CA ILE A 315 -18.09 -12.23 14.01
C ILE A 315 -18.27 -13.75 14.17
N GLY A 316 -17.21 -14.51 13.89
CA GLY A 316 -17.20 -15.95 14.13
C GLY A 316 -17.36 -16.24 15.63
N MET A 317 -18.39 -16.98 16.01
CA MET A 317 -18.65 -17.35 17.40
C MET A 317 -18.76 -18.86 17.54
N ALA A 318 -18.20 -19.39 18.62
CA ALA A 318 -18.31 -20.78 18.97
C ALA A 318 -18.45 -21.05 20.46
N LEU A 319 -19.14 -22.13 20.78
CA LEU A 319 -19.07 -22.81 22.06
C LEU A 319 -18.09 -23.97 21.93
N VAL A 320 -17.06 -23.98 22.77
CA VAL A 320 -15.98 -24.96 22.72
C VAL A 320 -15.95 -25.72 24.04
N SER A 321 -15.89 -27.05 23.96
CA SER A 321 -15.79 -27.89 25.16
C SER A 321 -14.45 -27.68 25.89
N PRO A 322 -14.34 -28.03 27.18
CA PRO A 322 -13.08 -28.00 27.92
C PRO A 322 -11.95 -28.81 27.26
N ASN A 323 -12.30 -29.85 26.50
CA ASN A 323 -11.35 -30.68 25.75
C ASN A 323 -10.93 -30.05 24.40
N GLY A 324 -11.47 -28.88 24.04
CA GLY A 324 -11.16 -28.16 22.80
C GLY A 324 -12.03 -28.52 21.59
N GLY A 325 -12.96 -29.46 21.72
CA GLY A 325 -13.91 -29.82 20.65
C GLY A 325 -14.97 -28.75 20.44
N TRP A 326 -15.28 -28.41 19.19
CA TRP A 326 -16.29 -27.43 18.81
C TRP A 326 -17.71 -27.99 19.05
N GLN A 327 -18.49 -27.41 19.95
CA GLN A 327 -19.86 -27.87 20.23
C GLN A 327 -20.89 -27.17 19.34
N GLN A 328 -20.78 -25.85 19.25
CA GLN A 328 -21.66 -25.02 18.43
C GLN A 328 -20.83 -23.94 17.76
N VAL A 329 -21.13 -23.65 16.50
CA VAL A 329 -20.42 -22.67 15.67
C VAL A 329 -21.47 -21.93 14.85
N ASN A 330 -21.28 -20.64 14.64
CA ASN A 330 -22.18 -19.86 13.79
C ASN A 330 -21.73 -19.86 12.32
N GLN A 331 -22.59 -19.34 11.45
CA GLN A 331 -22.32 -19.25 10.02
C GLN A 331 -21.07 -18.41 9.69
N SER A 332 -20.86 -17.28 10.39
CA SER A 332 -19.69 -16.42 10.16
C SER A 332 -18.38 -17.18 10.40
N LEU A 333 -18.27 -17.96 11.48
CA LEU A 333 -17.07 -18.77 11.75
C LEU A 333 -16.83 -19.83 10.67
N CYS A 334 -17.90 -20.49 10.21
CA CYS A 334 -17.81 -21.48 9.13
C CYS A 334 -17.30 -20.84 7.83
N GLN A 335 -17.73 -19.62 7.51
CA GLN A 335 -17.25 -18.85 6.35
C GLN A 335 -15.79 -18.43 6.53
N THR A 336 -15.42 -17.91 7.71
CA THR A 336 -14.05 -17.50 8.01
C THR A 336 -13.06 -18.65 7.90
N LEU A 337 -13.40 -19.84 8.41
CA LEU A 337 -12.50 -21.00 8.41
C LEU A 337 -12.70 -21.94 7.19
N GLY A 338 -13.75 -21.76 6.40
CA GLY A 338 -14.06 -22.60 5.22
C GLY A 338 -14.55 -24.01 5.54
N PHE A 339 -14.84 -24.32 6.82
CA PHE A 339 -15.38 -25.62 7.23
C PHE A 339 -16.91 -25.55 7.38
N PRO A 340 -17.67 -26.55 6.89
CA PRO A 340 -19.07 -26.68 7.25
C PRO A 340 -19.20 -27.06 8.73
N ALA A 341 -20.27 -26.60 9.39
CA ALA A 341 -20.46 -26.77 10.83
C ALA A 341 -20.34 -28.22 11.32
N ASP A 342 -20.84 -29.19 10.56
CA ASP A 342 -20.81 -30.61 10.94
C ASP A 342 -19.43 -31.24 10.85
N GLU A 343 -18.54 -30.70 10.00
CA GLU A 343 -17.13 -31.12 9.96
C GLU A 343 -16.35 -30.45 11.08
N LEU A 344 -16.57 -29.14 11.30
CA LEU A 344 -15.88 -28.38 12.33
C LEU A 344 -16.15 -28.96 13.72
N LYS A 345 -17.39 -29.40 14.00
CA LYS A 345 -17.77 -30.09 15.25
C LYS A 345 -17.04 -31.41 15.52
N LYS A 346 -16.45 -32.05 14.49
CA LYS A 346 -15.66 -33.29 14.64
C LYS A 346 -14.18 -33.01 14.94
N LEU A 347 -13.76 -31.76 14.77
CA LEU A 347 -12.40 -31.31 15.01
C LEU A 347 -12.28 -30.65 16.38
N THR A 348 -11.05 -30.34 16.76
CA THR A 348 -10.75 -29.48 17.90
C THR A 348 -10.04 -28.21 17.44
N PHE A 349 -10.06 -27.15 18.24
CA PHE A 349 -9.39 -25.90 17.85
C PHE A 349 -7.88 -26.07 17.71
N GLN A 350 -7.27 -27.02 18.44
CA GLN A 350 -5.84 -27.31 18.37
C GLN A 350 -5.43 -27.84 16.99
N GLN A 351 -6.30 -28.60 16.32
CA GLN A 351 -6.01 -29.21 15.01
C GLN A 351 -5.97 -28.19 13.87
N ILE A 352 -6.66 -27.06 14.04
CA ILE A 352 -6.76 -26.00 13.01
C ILE A 352 -5.97 -24.75 13.38
N THR A 353 -5.34 -24.70 14.56
CA THR A 353 -4.47 -23.59 14.96
C THR A 353 -3.06 -23.82 14.43
N HIS A 354 -2.39 -22.76 13.98
CA HIS A 354 -1.00 -22.84 13.51
C HIS A 354 -0.04 -23.32 14.62
N PRO A 355 0.92 -24.24 14.34
CA PRO A 355 1.79 -24.84 15.35
C PRO A 355 2.55 -23.84 16.24
N ASP A 356 3.11 -22.78 15.65
CA ASP A 356 3.83 -21.75 16.40
C ASP A 356 2.95 -21.02 17.44
N ASP A 357 1.65 -20.89 17.16
CA ASP A 357 0.73 -20.09 17.97
C ASP A 357 -0.01 -20.96 19.01
N LEU A 358 -0.02 -22.29 18.82
CA LEU A 358 -0.76 -23.25 19.65
C LEU A 358 -0.31 -23.25 21.11
N ASN A 359 1.01 -23.24 21.36
CA ASN A 359 1.54 -23.27 22.72
C ASN A 359 1.13 -22.02 23.52
N SER A 360 1.17 -20.84 22.88
CA SER A 360 0.77 -19.58 23.49
C SER A 360 -0.73 -19.56 23.82
N ASP A 361 -1.55 -20.12 22.95
CA ASP A 361 -3.00 -20.25 23.14
C ASP A 361 -3.34 -21.20 24.30
N LEU A 362 -2.68 -22.36 24.36
CA LEU A 362 -2.83 -23.32 25.45
C LEU A 362 -2.40 -22.73 26.81
N GLN A 363 -1.32 -21.95 26.85
CA GLN A 363 -0.87 -21.29 28.07
C GLN A 363 -1.92 -20.28 28.60
N GLN A 364 -2.54 -19.49 27.72
CA GLN A 364 -3.61 -18.58 28.14
C GLN A 364 -4.86 -19.35 28.57
N LEU A 365 -5.18 -20.45 27.88
CA LEU A 365 -6.30 -21.32 28.22
C LEU A 365 -6.13 -21.98 29.59
N GLU A 366 -4.93 -22.44 29.94
CA GLU A 366 -4.63 -22.99 31.27
C GLU A 366 -4.84 -21.95 32.39
N ARG A 367 -4.38 -20.71 32.18
CA ARG A 367 -4.59 -19.62 33.13
C ARG A 367 -6.07 -19.26 33.29
N LEU A 368 -6.84 -19.33 32.20
CA LEU A 368 -8.29 -19.12 32.22
C LEU A 368 -8.99 -20.23 33.03
N VAL A 369 -8.65 -21.50 32.78
CA VAL A 369 -9.20 -22.66 33.49
C VAL A 369 -8.88 -22.59 34.99
N ALA A 370 -7.61 -22.28 35.34
CA ALA A 370 -7.15 -22.07 36.70
C ALA A 370 -7.83 -20.89 37.42
N GLY A 371 -8.49 -20.00 36.66
CA GLY A 371 -9.17 -18.83 37.21
C GLY A 371 -8.25 -17.66 37.53
N GLU A 372 -7.00 -17.67 37.05
CA GLU A 372 -6.08 -16.54 37.16
C GLU A 372 -6.54 -15.34 36.31
N ILE A 373 -7.21 -15.63 35.19
CA ILE A 373 -7.78 -14.65 34.28
C ILE A 373 -9.23 -15.04 33.95
N MET A 374 -10.08 -14.04 33.69
CA MET A 374 -11.50 -14.25 33.36
C MET A 374 -11.76 -14.35 31.86
N THR A 375 -10.88 -13.75 31.06
CA THR A 375 -10.93 -13.71 29.60
C THR A 375 -9.52 -13.47 29.07
N TYR A 376 -9.23 -13.92 27.85
CA TYR A 376 -8.03 -13.52 27.14
C TYR A 376 -8.35 -13.17 25.70
N THR A 377 -7.53 -12.28 25.14
CA THR A 377 -7.55 -11.93 23.73
C THR A 377 -6.15 -12.08 23.16
N MET A 378 -6.04 -12.67 21.97
CA MET A 378 -4.79 -12.81 21.26
C MET A 378 -5.00 -12.82 19.75
N GLU A 379 -3.96 -12.49 19.00
CA GLU A 379 -3.91 -12.64 17.56
C GLU A 379 -3.16 -13.92 17.23
N LYS A 380 -3.77 -14.79 16.43
CA LYS A 380 -3.15 -16.05 16.01
C LYS A 380 -3.61 -16.46 14.62
N ARG A 381 -2.92 -17.44 14.06
CA ARG A 381 -3.19 -18.00 12.74
C ARG A 381 -4.02 -19.28 12.84
N TYR A 382 -5.06 -19.38 12.01
CA TYR A 382 -5.81 -20.61 11.76
C TYR A 382 -5.54 -21.14 10.35
N PHE A 383 -5.59 -22.45 10.18
CA PHE A 383 -5.67 -23.10 8.88
C PHE A 383 -7.12 -23.20 8.44
N ARG A 384 -7.40 -22.71 7.24
CA ARG A 384 -8.64 -22.97 6.52
C ARG A 384 -8.67 -24.39 5.97
N LYS A 385 -9.87 -24.84 5.57
CA LYS A 385 -10.07 -26.14 4.91
C LYS A 385 -9.27 -26.31 3.62
N ASP A 386 -9.04 -25.23 2.87
CA ASP A 386 -8.23 -25.20 1.65
C ASP A 386 -6.70 -25.17 1.92
N GLY A 387 -6.29 -25.06 3.19
CA GLY A 387 -4.89 -24.95 3.61
C GLY A 387 -4.36 -23.53 3.71
N GLU A 388 -5.15 -22.50 3.35
CA GLU A 388 -4.75 -21.11 3.51
C GLU A 388 -4.70 -20.69 4.99
N ILE A 389 -3.86 -19.70 5.29
CA ILE A 389 -3.74 -19.14 6.64
C ILE A 389 -4.65 -17.93 6.77
N VAL A 390 -5.50 -17.95 7.79
CA VAL A 390 -6.31 -16.79 8.21
C VAL A 390 -5.73 -16.24 9.51
N TRP A 391 -5.45 -14.94 9.52
CA TRP A 391 -5.14 -14.23 10.75
C TRP A 391 -6.43 -13.92 11.48
N ALA A 392 -6.54 -14.36 12.72
CA ALA A 392 -7.70 -14.09 13.54
C ALA A 392 -7.34 -13.49 14.88
N ARG A 393 -8.14 -12.52 15.31
CA ARG A 393 -8.18 -12.09 16.70
C ARG A 393 -9.17 -12.97 17.45
N LEU A 394 -8.64 -13.81 18.32
CA LEU A 394 -9.37 -14.71 19.20
C LEU A 394 -9.62 -14.02 20.54
N THR A 395 -10.87 -14.04 21.02
CA THR A 395 -11.22 -13.72 22.40
C THR A 395 -11.94 -14.90 23.02
N VAL A 396 -11.48 -15.37 24.17
CA VAL A 396 -12.05 -16.54 24.86
C VAL A 396 -12.47 -16.16 26.27
N SER A 397 -13.69 -16.54 26.62
CA SER A 397 -14.24 -16.48 27.98
C SER A 397 -14.76 -17.84 28.39
N MET A 398 -14.81 -18.11 29.70
CA MET A 398 -15.25 -19.40 30.22
C MET A 398 -16.57 -19.29 30.97
N VAL A 399 -17.47 -20.23 30.71
CA VAL A 399 -18.68 -20.44 31.50
C VAL A 399 -18.46 -21.62 32.43
N ARG A 400 -18.75 -21.43 33.71
CA ARG A 400 -18.65 -22.45 34.77
C ARG A 400 -20.03 -22.99 35.13
N ASP A 401 -20.09 -24.24 35.57
CA ASP A 401 -21.31 -24.86 36.07
C ASP A 401 -21.61 -24.45 37.54
N ALA A 402 -22.69 -24.99 38.11
CA ALA A 402 -23.08 -24.73 39.50
C ALA A 402 -22.04 -25.21 40.54
N ALA A 403 -21.15 -26.13 40.15
CA ALA A 403 -20.05 -26.64 40.96
C ALA A 403 -18.73 -25.88 40.73
N GLN A 404 -18.77 -24.74 40.02
CA GLN A 404 -17.61 -23.91 39.64
C GLN A 404 -16.61 -24.61 38.70
N GLN A 405 -17.00 -25.73 38.09
CA GLN A 405 -16.17 -26.44 37.12
C GLN A 405 -16.33 -25.84 35.71
N PRO A 406 -15.27 -25.86 34.87
CA PRO A 406 -15.36 -25.43 33.48
C PRO A 406 -16.44 -26.20 32.72
N HIS A 407 -17.46 -25.50 32.21
CA HIS A 407 -18.54 -26.14 31.45
C HIS A 407 -18.27 -26.06 29.95
N TYR A 408 -18.02 -24.86 29.43
CA TYR A 408 -17.59 -24.61 28.05
C TYR A 408 -16.94 -23.22 27.95
N PHE A 409 -16.23 -23.00 26.84
CA PHE A 409 -15.68 -21.71 26.46
C PHE A 409 -16.55 -21.04 25.40
N ILE A 410 -16.64 -19.72 25.45
CA ILE A 410 -17.19 -18.90 24.38
C ILE A 410 -16.00 -18.27 23.65
N ALA A 411 -15.80 -18.68 22.40
CA ALA A 411 -14.76 -18.16 21.53
C ALA A 411 -15.37 -17.18 20.51
N GLN A 412 -14.80 -15.99 20.42
CA GLN A 412 -15.08 -15.00 19.38
C GLN A 412 -13.84 -14.88 18.49
N ILE A 413 -14.02 -15.05 17.19
CA ILE A 413 -12.95 -15.17 16.19
C ILE A 413 -13.26 -14.16 15.09
N ILE A 414 -12.47 -13.09 15.07
CA ILE A 414 -12.57 -12.02 14.08
C ILE A 414 -11.46 -12.22 13.07
N ASP A 415 -11.79 -12.32 11.78
CA ASP A 415 -10.80 -12.30 10.70
C ASP A 415 -10.15 -10.90 10.63
N ILE A 416 -8.84 -10.85 10.79
CA ILE A 416 -8.03 -9.63 10.71
C ILE A 416 -6.99 -9.74 9.58
N SER A 417 -7.19 -10.63 8.62
CA SER A 417 -6.25 -10.87 7.51
C SER A 417 -6.05 -9.61 6.67
N GLU A 418 -7.13 -8.90 6.32
CA GLU A 418 -7.06 -7.63 5.57
C GLU A 418 -6.32 -6.53 6.36
N LEU A 419 -6.57 -6.45 7.67
CA LEU A 419 -5.88 -5.51 8.56
C LEU A 419 -4.38 -5.80 8.59
N LYS A 420 -3.98 -7.06 8.74
CA LYS A 420 -2.56 -7.47 8.74
C LYS A 420 -1.88 -7.21 7.40
N GLN A 421 -2.56 -7.45 6.29
CA GLN A 421 -2.03 -7.13 4.97
C GLN A 421 -1.84 -5.62 4.80
N SER A 422 -2.82 -4.81 5.20
CA SER A 422 -2.72 -3.34 5.16
C SER A 422 -1.60 -2.80 6.05
N GLU A 423 -1.44 -3.30 7.27
CA GLU A 423 -0.32 -2.97 8.16
C GLU A 423 1.03 -3.30 7.53
N GLN A 424 1.16 -4.48 6.91
CA GLN A 424 2.39 -4.88 6.23
C GLN A 424 2.69 -4.02 5.00
N VAL A 425 1.68 -3.69 4.20
CA VAL A 425 1.82 -2.82 3.03
C VAL A 425 2.24 -1.43 3.47
N ASN A 426 1.58 -0.84 4.46
CA ASN A 426 1.92 0.48 5.00
C ASN A 426 3.33 0.51 5.59
N ARG A 427 3.72 -0.53 6.35
CA ARG A 427 5.07 -0.64 6.89
C ARG A 427 6.11 -0.71 5.78
N ARG A 428 5.91 -1.55 4.77
CA ARG A 428 6.80 -1.64 3.60
C ARG A 428 6.87 -0.34 2.81
N LEU A 429 5.74 0.36 2.67
CA LEU A 429 5.69 1.64 1.98
C LEU A 429 6.44 2.72 2.77
N MET A 430 6.27 2.75 4.09
CA MET A 430 7.00 3.66 4.98
C MET A 430 8.50 3.37 4.94
N GLU A 431 8.92 2.11 5.08
CA GLU A 431 10.33 1.70 4.96
C GLU A 431 10.91 2.11 3.59
N ARG A 432 10.16 1.93 2.50
CA ARG A 432 10.59 2.39 1.15
C ARG A 432 10.71 3.90 1.04
N ILE A 433 9.76 4.66 1.59
CA ILE A 433 9.80 6.14 1.56
C ILE A 433 10.98 6.64 2.40
N THR A 434 11.19 6.10 3.60
CA THR A 434 12.34 6.46 4.45
C THR A 434 13.65 6.16 3.75
N LEU A 435 13.83 4.96 3.17
CA LEU A 435 15.03 4.61 2.41
C LEU A 435 15.22 5.48 1.16
N ALA A 436 14.14 5.83 0.45
CA ALA A 436 14.21 6.72 -0.71
C ALA A 436 14.66 8.14 -0.32
N ASN A 437 14.14 8.68 0.79
CA ASN A 437 14.55 9.98 1.32
C ASN A 437 16.00 9.96 1.82
N GLU A 438 16.41 8.91 2.53
CA GLU A 438 17.80 8.71 2.99
C GLU A 438 18.77 8.61 1.82
N ALA A 439 18.47 7.79 0.80
CA ALA A 439 19.29 7.63 -0.40
C ALA A 439 19.37 8.92 -1.24
N GLY A 440 18.27 9.68 -1.31
CA GLY A 440 18.23 10.98 -1.99
C GLY A 440 18.90 12.12 -1.21
N GLY A 441 19.29 11.89 0.05
CA GLY A 441 19.84 12.90 0.94
C GLY A 441 18.84 14.00 1.30
N ILE A 442 17.53 13.72 1.22
CA ILE A 442 16.43 14.68 1.37
C ILE A 442 16.02 14.76 2.84
N GLY A 443 16.02 15.97 3.42
CA GLY A 443 15.44 16.24 4.73
C GLY A 443 13.99 16.70 4.61
N VAL A 444 13.12 16.22 5.48
CA VAL A 444 11.69 16.56 5.53
C VAL A 444 11.38 17.44 6.73
N TRP A 445 10.58 18.48 6.52
CA TRP A 445 10.06 19.34 7.57
C TRP A 445 8.55 19.55 7.45
N GLU A 446 7.90 19.70 8.60
CA GLU A 446 6.49 20.05 8.72
C GLU A 446 6.38 21.32 9.56
N TRP A 447 5.53 22.25 9.14
CA TRP A 447 5.23 23.47 9.89
C TRP A 447 3.72 23.60 10.06
N ASN A 448 3.27 23.52 11.31
CA ASN A 448 1.90 23.81 11.67
C ASN A 448 1.70 25.32 11.83
N LEU A 449 0.96 25.92 10.89
CA LEU A 449 0.73 27.37 10.88
C LEU A 449 -0.28 27.83 11.93
N LEU A 450 -1.05 26.92 12.53
CA LEU A 450 -2.02 27.24 13.59
C LEU A 450 -1.36 27.29 14.97
N THR A 451 -0.46 26.33 15.26
CA THR A 451 0.24 26.24 16.54
C THR A 451 1.60 26.93 16.54
N GLY A 452 2.17 27.17 15.34
CA GLY A 452 3.54 27.66 15.15
C GLY A 452 4.62 26.59 15.30
N GLU A 453 4.24 25.33 15.55
CA GLU A 453 5.18 24.23 15.78
C GLU A 453 5.80 23.75 14.47
N MET A 454 7.14 23.63 14.43
CA MET A 454 7.87 22.99 13.35
C MET A 454 8.42 21.65 13.81
N LEU A 455 8.42 20.68 12.90
CA LEU A 455 9.00 19.36 13.09
C LEU A 455 10.00 19.11 11.96
N TRP A 456 11.21 18.73 12.34
CA TRP A 456 12.29 18.36 11.42
C TRP A 456 12.60 16.89 11.59
N ASP A 457 12.81 16.18 10.49
CA ASP A 457 13.35 14.83 10.54
C ASP A 457 14.84 14.84 10.90
N LYS A 458 15.40 13.65 11.16
CA LYS A 458 16.82 13.50 11.51
C LYS A 458 17.75 14.14 10.46
N ARG A 459 17.38 14.04 9.17
CA ARG A 459 18.19 14.50 8.05
C ARG A 459 18.23 16.03 7.97
N MET A 460 17.13 16.72 8.28
CA MET A 460 17.11 18.18 8.40
C MET A 460 18.15 18.66 9.42
N TYR A 461 18.24 18.03 10.59
CA TYR A 461 19.27 18.37 11.58
C TYR A 461 20.69 18.18 11.05
N GLU A 462 20.96 17.06 10.35
CA GLU A 462 22.27 16.81 9.71
C GLU A 462 22.60 17.82 8.59
N LEU A 463 21.60 18.18 7.78
CA LEU A 463 21.74 19.08 6.64
C LEU A 463 22.10 20.50 7.10
N PHE A 464 21.46 20.96 8.18
CA PHE A 464 21.71 22.28 8.80
C PHE A 464 22.77 22.25 9.92
N GLY A 465 23.42 21.11 10.17
CA GLY A 465 24.49 20.97 11.17
C GLY A 465 24.05 21.25 12.61
N LEU A 466 22.79 20.99 12.94
CA LEU A 466 22.20 21.22 14.26
C LEU A 466 22.11 19.93 15.09
N SER A 467 22.05 20.08 16.41
CA SER A 467 21.77 18.95 17.30
C SER A 467 20.28 18.57 17.23
N PRO A 468 19.92 17.27 17.23
CA PRO A 468 18.53 16.81 17.28
C PRO A 468 17.72 17.29 18.49
N HIS A 469 18.40 17.85 19.51
CA HIS A 469 17.78 18.35 20.73
C HIS A 469 17.33 19.81 20.63
N GLN A 470 17.69 20.52 19.55
CA GLN A 470 17.19 21.88 19.31
C GLN A 470 15.79 21.83 18.71
N THR A 471 14.90 22.65 19.25
CA THR A 471 13.55 22.83 18.70
C THR A 471 13.63 23.68 17.44
N PRO A 472 13.20 23.17 16.28
CA PRO A 472 13.24 23.93 15.04
C PRO A 472 12.16 25.01 15.07
N THR A 473 12.49 26.20 14.58
CA THR A 473 11.55 27.32 14.43
C THR A 473 11.82 28.04 13.12
N TYR A 474 10.83 28.80 12.65
CA TYR A 474 10.99 29.64 11.46
C TYR A 474 12.15 30.63 11.64
N ASP A 475 12.25 31.26 12.80
CA ASP A 475 13.33 32.21 13.11
C ASP A 475 14.70 31.53 13.07
N LEU A 476 14.82 30.32 13.62
CA LEU A 476 16.06 29.54 13.59
C LEU A 476 16.49 29.25 12.15
N TRP A 477 15.56 28.84 11.29
CA TRP A 477 15.84 28.64 9.86
C TRP A 477 16.34 29.91 9.19
N VAL A 478 15.66 31.05 9.38
CA VAL A 478 16.07 32.37 8.84
C VAL A 478 17.48 32.78 9.30
N HIS A 479 17.89 32.41 10.52
CA HIS A 479 19.24 32.73 11.02
C HIS A 479 20.35 31.90 10.38
N LEU A 480 20.04 30.69 9.88
CA LEU A 480 21.00 29.79 9.24
C LEU A 480 21.28 30.14 7.77
N LEU A 481 20.37 30.89 7.16
CA LEU A 481 20.52 31.49 5.83
C LEU A 481 21.64 32.54 5.79
N ASP A 482 22.31 32.63 4.65
CA ASP A 482 23.26 33.70 4.35
C ASP A 482 22.61 35.09 4.51
N PRO A 483 23.27 36.05 5.19
CA PRO A 483 22.69 37.38 5.44
C PRO A 483 22.15 38.09 4.20
N ALA A 484 22.79 37.91 3.02
CA ALA A 484 22.35 38.55 1.79
C ALA A 484 21.04 37.97 1.23
N GLU A 485 20.67 36.74 1.62
CA GLU A 485 19.53 36.01 1.05
C GLU A 485 18.31 35.96 1.99
N ARG A 486 18.45 36.38 3.24
CA ARG A 486 17.39 36.29 4.27
C ARG A 486 16.11 37.04 3.89
N GLU A 487 16.23 38.29 3.42
CA GLU A 487 15.05 39.11 3.07
C GLU A 487 14.30 38.51 1.88
N THR A 488 15.02 38.03 0.87
CA THR A 488 14.43 37.39 -0.31
C THR A 488 13.75 36.07 0.05
N ALA A 489 14.41 35.23 0.86
CA ALA A 489 13.87 33.95 1.34
C ALA A 489 12.59 34.15 2.16
N ALA A 490 12.59 35.10 3.11
CA ALA A 490 11.43 35.42 3.93
C ALA A 490 10.24 35.91 3.09
N LEU A 491 10.49 36.77 2.09
CA LEU A 491 9.45 37.27 1.18
C LEU A 491 8.79 36.14 0.38
N VAL A 492 9.58 35.18 -0.13
CA VAL A 492 9.06 34.04 -0.90
C VAL A 492 8.15 33.16 -0.04
N VAL A 493 8.58 32.83 1.19
CA VAL A 493 7.77 32.03 2.11
C VAL A 493 6.49 32.78 2.51
N GLN A 494 6.58 34.08 2.79
CA GLN A 494 5.41 34.91 3.12
C GLN A 494 4.41 34.97 1.96
N GLN A 495 4.89 35.22 0.73
CA GLN A 495 4.02 35.22 -0.46
C GLN A 495 3.35 33.87 -0.71
N ALA A 496 4.05 32.77 -0.44
CA ALA A 496 3.49 31.43 -0.59
C ALA A 496 2.36 31.15 0.41
N ILE A 497 2.50 31.62 1.65
CA ILE A 497 1.45 31.57 2.67
C ILE A 497 0.25 32.43 2.25
N GLU A 498 0.48 33.69 1.86
CA GLU A 498 -0.59 34.63 1.44
C GLU A 498 -1.36 34.16 0.20
N ARG A 499 -0.64 33.70 -0.82
CA ARG A 499 -1.21 33.23 -2.10
C ARG A 499 -1.71 31.79 -2.06
N ARG A 500 -1.48 31.09 -0.95
CA ARG A 500 -1.80 29.67 -0.78
C ARG A 500 -1.21 28.80 -1.90
N SER A 501 0.06 28.98 -2.21
CA SER A 501 0.75 28.26 -3.28
C SER A 501 1.92 27.42 -2.74
N ALA A 502 2.35 26.45 -3.54
CA ALA A 502 3.65 25.82 -3.32
C ALA A 502 4.77 26.85 -3.52
N PHE A 503 5.93 26.63 -2.89
CA PHE A 503 7.12 27.42 -3.17
C PHE A 503 8.33 26.52 -3.41
N GLN A 504 9.26 27.05 -4.20
CA GLN A 504 10.58 26.51 -4.41
C GLN A 504 11.58 27.64 -4.18
N LEU A 505 12.59 27.37 -3.35
CA LEU A 505 13.60 28.34 -2.97
C LEU A 505 14.97 27.66 -2.94
N GLU A 506 15.95 28.25 -3.61
CA GLU A 506 17.35 27.87 -3.49
C GLU A 506 18.08 28.94 -2.69
N TYR A 507 18.85 28.51 -1.70
CA TYR A 507 19.56 29.42 -0.81
C TYR A 507 20.85 28.82 -0.29
N ARG A 508 21.75 29.69 0.16
CA ARG A 508 23.03 29.34 0.76
C ARG A 508 22.93 29.35 2.28
N ILE A 509 23.42 28.28 2.89
CA ILE A 509 23.62 28.19 4.34
C ILE A 509 25.12 28.14 4.64
N ASN A 510 25.52 28.77 5.75
CA ASN A 510 26.92 28.83 6.17
C ASN A 510 27.13 27.90 7.37
N LEU A 511 27.76 26.76 7.12
CA LEU A 511 28.10 25.77 8.16
C LEU A 511 29.58 25.87 8.53
N PRO A 512 30.00 25.35 9.72
CA PRO A 512 31.40 25.31 10.11
C PRO A 512 32.31 24.55 9.12
N GLU A 513 31.76 23.57 8.40
CA GLU A 513 32.46 22.75 7.40
C GLU A 513 32.58 23.44 6.03
N GLY A 514 31.87 24.54 5.81
CA GLY A 514 31.81 25.27 4.53
C GLY A 514 30.38 25.65 4.12
N PRO A 515 30.23 26.51 3.10
CA PRO A 515 28.92 26.89 2.59
C PRO A 515 28.26 25.72 1.85
N ARG A 516 26.95 25.50 2.07
CA ARG A 516 26.12 24.55 1.31
C ARG A 516 25.00 25.29 0.59
N TYR A 517 24.67 24.83 -0.62
CA TYR A 517 23.49 25.27 -1.35
C TYR A 517 22.36 24.30 -1.11
N VAL A 518 21.25 24.81 -0.58
CA VAL A 518 20.07 24.02 -0.22
C VAL A 518 18.90 24.46 -1.08
N ARG A 519 18.23 23.49 -1.68
CA ARG A 519 16.94 23.69 -2.35
C ARG A 519 15.83 23.22 -1.43
N SER A 520 14.90 24.11 -1.12
CA SER A 520 13.70 23.81 -0.35
C SER A 520 12.45 23.89 -1.23
N GLU A 521 11.61 22.88 -1.14
CA GLU A 521 10.32 22.81 -1.83
C GLU A 521 9.23 22.47 -0.82
N ALA A 522 8.10 23.20 -0.85
CA ALA A 522 7.01 22.96 0.09
C ALA A 522 5.63 23.02 -0.56
N ASN A 523 4.77 22.10 -0.12
CA ASN A 523 3.35 22.05 -0.45
C ASN A 523 2.50 22.34 0.79
N ARG A 524 1.25 22.76 0.56
CA ARG A 524 0.30 23.11 1.61
C ARG A 524 -0.70 21.97 1.84
N ILE A 525 -1.08 21.77 3.09
CA ILE A 525 -2.22 20.95 3.50
C ILE A 525 -3.31 21.91 3.97
N LEU A 526 -4.47 21.85 3.30
CA LEU A 526 -5.63 22.67 3.62
C LEU A 526 -6.53 21.94 4.63
N SER A 527 -7.05 22.69 5.61
CA SER A 527 -8.13 22.25 6.50
C SER A 527 -9.47 22.16 5.74
N GLN A 528 -10.48 21.52 6.33
CA GLN A 528 -11.84 21.40 5.77
C GLN A 528 -12.47 22.77 5.44
N ASP A 529 -12.09 23.83 6.15
CA ASP A 529 -12.56 25.21 5.92
C ASP A 529 -11.75 25.95 4.83
N GLY A 530 -10.83 25.28 4.15
CA GLY A 530 -10.03 25.85 3.06
C GLY A 530 -8.89 26.80 3.50
N GLN A 531 -8.60 26.89 4.80
CA GLN A 531 -7.41 27.55 5.34
C GLN A 531 -6.20 26.61 5.32
N ILE A 532 -4.98 27.14 5.25
CA ILE A 532 -3.77 26.32 5.35
C ILE A 532 -3.59 25.88 6.79
N GLU A 533 -3.68 24.57 7.03
CA GLU A 533 -3.44 23.97 8.36
C GLU A 533 -1.94 23.78 8.58
N ARG A 534 -1.25 23.25 7.56
CA ARG A 534 0.15 22.85 7.63
C ARG A 534 0.87 23.06 6.31
N MET A 535 2.17 23.27 6.40
CA MET A 535 3.09 23.21 5.27
C MET A 535 4.03 22.03 5.45
N LEU A 536 4.20 21.23 4.41
CA LEU A 536 5.10 20.10 4.40
C LEU A 536 6.09 20.30 3.26
N GLY A 537 7.37 20.26 3.59
CA GLY A 537 8.42 20.55 2.64
C GLY A 537 9.61 19.63 2.78
N ILE A 538 10.41 19.65 1.73
CA ILE A 538 11.66 18.92 1.62
C ILE A 538 12.81 19.88 1.37
N CYS A 539 13.99 19.56 1.91
CA CYS A 539 15.24 20.26 1.68
C CYS A 539 16.26 19.27 1.13
N GLN A 540 16.94 19.65 0.05
CA GLN A 540 18.00 18.86 -0.57
C GLN A 540 19.28 19.69 -0.69
N ASP A 541 20.41 19.10 -0.33
CA ASP A 541 21.72 19.68 -0.61
C ASP A 541 22.03 19.53 -2.11
N ILE A 542 22.06 20.65 -2.82
CA ILE A 542 22.35 20.73 -4.26
C ILE A 542 23.80 21.12 -4.54
N THR A 543 24.66 21.22 -3.51
CA THR A 543 26.08 21.53 -3.67
C THR A 543 26.79 20.53 -4.59
N PRO A 544 26.61 19.20 -4.43
CA PRO A 544 27.22 18.22 -5.33
C PRO A 544 26.68 18.31 -6.76
N LEU A 545 25.38 18.59 -6.92
CA LEU A 545 24.75 18.73 -8.23
C LEU A 545 25.27 19.96 -8.97
N ARG A 546 25.43 21.10 -8.27
CA ARG A 546 26.03 22.31 -8.82
C ARG A 546 27.49 22.09 -9.19
N ALA A 547 28.28 21.45 -8.33
CA ALA A 547 29.67 21.12 -8.62
C ALA A 547 29.82 20.19 -9.83
N LEU A 548 28.92 19.22 -10.02
CA LEU A 548 28.91 18.33 -11.18
C LEU A 548 28.53 19.08 -12.47
N ASN A 549 27.52 19.96 -12.42
CA ASN A 549 27.15 20.80 -13.56
C ASN A 549 28.28 21.75 -13.95
N GLU A 550 28.96 22.33 -12.97
CA GLU A 550 30.11 23.19 -13.20
C GLU A 550 31.31 22.40 -13.75
N ALA A 551 31.58 21.21 -13.24
CA ALA A 551 32.59 20.31 -13.79
C ALA A 551 32.28 19.90 -15.23
N LEU A 552 31.02 19.58 -15.55
CA LEU A 552 30.57 19.28 -16.92
C LEU A 552 30.73 20.50 -17.84
N PHE A 553 30.41 21.69 -17.34
CA PHE A 553 30.62 22.93 -18.07
C PHE A 553 32.11 23.17 -18.36
N GLN A 554 32.96 23.00 -17.36
CA GLN A 554 34.43 23.08 -17.50
C GLN A 554 34.97 22.02 -18.46
N GLU A 555 34.44 20.79 -18.45
CA GLU A 555 34.84 19.74 -19.38
C GLU A 555 34.46 20.11 -20.83
N LYS A 556 33.26 20.65 -21.04
CA LYS A 556 32.82 21.20 -22.34
C LYS A 556 33.72 22.33 -22.81
N GLU A 557 34.03 23.28 -21.94
CA GLU A 557 34.89 24.43 -22.25
C GLU A 557 36.32 23.96 -22.56
N ARG A 558 36.85 23.02 -21.78
CA ARG A 558 38.16 22.40 -22.01
C ARG A 558 38.21 21.65 -23.34
N MET A 559 37.15 20.92 -23.70
CA MET A 559 37.07 20.23 -24.98
C MET A 559 37.06 21.22 -26.16
N ALA A 560 36.29 22.31 -26.04
CA ALA A 560 36.27 23.39 -27.03
C ALA A 560 37.66 24.05 -27.20
N ILE A 561 38.32 24.42 -26.10
CA ILE A 561 39.67 25.01 -26.11
C ILE A 561 40.70 24.04 -26.72
N THR A 562 40.61 22.74 -26.40
CA THR A 562 41.53 21.73 -26.93
C THR A 562 41.37 21.59 -28.45
N LEU A 563 40.14 21.56 -28.95
CA LEU A 563 39.86 21.45 -30.39
C LEU A 563 40.25 22.73 -31.16
N ASP A 564 40.11 23.90 -30.55
CA ASP A 564 40.57 25.19 -31.10
C ASP A 564 42.11 25.29 -31.15
N SER A 565 42.80 24.62 -30.23
CA SER A 565 44.26 24.61 -30.16
C SER A 565 44.93 23.58 -31.08
N ILE A 566 44.17 22.68 -31.73
CA ILE A 566 44.71 21.70 -32.67
C ILE A 566 44.98 22.41 -34.01
N GLY A 567 46.25 22.44 -34.43
CA GLY A 567 46.68 23.03 -35.71
C GLY A 567 46.34 22.21 -36.96
N GLU A 568 45.66 21.07 -36.80
CA GLU A 568 45.18 20.20 -37.87
C GLU A 568 43.65 20.34 -38.03
N ALA A 569 43.13 20.11 -39.23
CA ALA A 569 41.69 20.12 -39.45
C ALA A 569 41.06 18.84 -38.91
N VAL A 570 40.07 18.98 -38.03
CA VAL A 570 39.33 17.87 -37.42
C VAL A 570 37.86 17.99 -37.80
N ILE A 571 37.31 16.94 -38.42
CA ILE A 571 35.92 16.85 -38.85
C ILE A 571 35.31 15.57 -38.28
N SER A 572 34.21 15.66 -37.55
CA SER A 572 33.42 14.52 -37.10
C SER A 572 32.18 14.38 -37.98
N THR A 573 31.77 13.15 -38.27
CA THR A 573 30.59 12.81 -39.07
C THR A 573 29.66 11.85 -38.34
N ASP A 574 28.43 11.74 -38.81
CA ASP A 574 27.50 10.64 -38.49
C ASP A 574 27.82 9.37 -39.31
N ASP A 575 26.97 8.37 -39.21
CA ASP A 575 27.07 7.09 -39.90
C ASP A 575 26.82 7.15 -41.41
N GLU A 576 26.15 8.21 -41.89
CA GLU A 576 26.02 8.53 -43.30
C GLU A 576 27.09 9.51 -43.83
N MET A 577 28.15 9.75 -43.06
CA MET A 577 29.27 10.64 -43.42
C MET A 577 28.85 12.11 -43.64
N ARG A 578 27.81 12.55 -42.93
CA ARG A 578 27.42 13.96 -42.83
C ARG A 578 28.12 14.61 -41.66
N VAL A 579 28.56 15.85 -41.85
CA VAL A 579 29.34 16.57 -40.84
C VAL A 579 28.47 16.82 -39.60
N THR A 580 28.97 16.43 -38.43
CA THR A 580 28.39 16.75 -37.12
C THR A 580 29.18 17.85 -36.42
N PHE A 581 30.50 17.89 -36.63
CA PHE A 581 31.41 18.86 -36.02
C PHE A 581 32.63 19.16 -36.90
N MET A 582 33.12 20.39 -36.87
CA MET A 582 34.39 20.84 -37.46
C MET A 582 35.08 21.81 -36.50
N ASN A 583 36.40 21.71 -36.38
CA ASN A 583 37.19 22.73 -35.70
C ASN A 583 37.48 23.93 -36.62
N PRO A 584 37.93 25.09 -36.10
CA PRO A 584 38.18 26.28 -36.92
C PRO A 584 39.23 26.11 -38.02
N VAL A 585 40.19 25.20 -37.85
CA VAL A 585 41.15 24.85 -38.90
C VAL A 585 40.45 24.14 -40.07
N ALA A 586 39.48 23.26 -39.78
CA ALA A 586 38.65 22.64 -40.82
C ALA A 586 37.72 23.65 -41.51
N GLU A 587 37.18 24.64 -40.78
CA GLU A 587 36.39 25.74 -41.38
C GLU A 587 37.23 26.55 -42.37
N THR A 588 38.47 26.90 -42.00
CA THR A 588 39.38 27.66 -42.88
C THR A 588 39.87 26.86 -44.08
N LEU A 589 40.20 25.57 -43.91
CA LEU A 589 40.66 24.72 -45.01
C LEU A 589 39.53 24.35 -45.99
N SER A 590 38.31 24.13 -45.50
CA SER A 590 37.14 23.83 -46.34
C SER A 590 36.45 25.09 -46.89
N GLY A 591 36.60 26.22 -46.21
CA GLY A 591 35.87 27.48 -46.46
C GLY A 591 34.40 27.46 -46.04
N TRP A 592 33.97 26.48 -45.24
CA TRP A 592 32.60 26.37 -44.72
C TRP A 592 32.56 26.64 -43.21
N PRO A 593 31.68 27.52 -42.72
CA PRO A 593 31.44 27.64 -41.28
C PRO A 593 30.67 26.41 -40.76
N GLN A 594 30.97 25.98 -39.54
CA GLN A 594 30.43 24.79 -38.89
C GLN A 594 28.89 24.77 -38.89
N GLU A 595 28.24 25.90 -38.64
CA GLU A 595 26.78 26.03 -38.64
C GLU A 595 26.13 25.65 -39.99
N LYS A 596 26.84 25.87 -41.11
CA LYS A 596 26.35 25.54 -42.45
C LYS A 596 26.85 24.19 -42.95
N ALA A 597 27.97 23.72 -42.42
CA ALA A 597 28.53 22.41 -42.73
C ALA A 597 27.74 21.29 -42.06
N ALA A 598 27.17 21.53 -40.87
CA ALA A 598 26.41 20.52 -40.13
C ALA A 598 25.27 19.90 -40.98
N GLY A 599 25.28 18.57 -41.11
CA GLY A 599 24.33 17.78 -41.89
C GLY A 599 24.64 17.66 -43.39
N VAL A 600 25.64 18.39 -43.90
CA VAL A 600 26.12 18.28 -45.29
C VAL A 600 27.09 17.12 -45.42
N ALA A 601 27.05 16.42 -46.55
CA ALA A 601 27.96 15.31 -46.81
C ALA A 601 29.40 15.82 -46.97
N ILE A 602 30.36 15.13 -46.37
CA ILE A 602 31.79 15.52 -46.41
C ILE A 602 32.35 15.58 -47.86
N THR A 603 31.71 14.86 -48.79
CA THR A 603 31.95 14.84 -50.24
C THR A 603 31.79 16.21 -50.90
N GLU A 604 30.86 17.01 -50.38
CA GLU A 604 30.50 18.33 -50.90
C GLU A 604 31.40 19.42 -50.32
N LEU A 605 31.95 19.19 -49.11
CA LEU A 605 32.86 20.13 -48.45
C LEU A 605 34.29 20.04 -48.97
N LEU A 606 34.81 18.84 -49.26
CA LEU A 606 36.23 18.64 -49.57
C LEU A 606 36.48 18.21 -51.01
N ASN A 607 37.43 18.90 -51.66
CA ASN A 607 37.90 18.57 -53.01
C ASN A 607 39.37 18.13 -52.98
N ILE A 608 39.60 16.81 -52.99
CA ILE A 608 40.93 16.21 -52.88
C ILE A 608 41.27 15.46 -54.18
N THR A 609 42.46 15.72 -54.74
CA THR A 609 42.99 15.06 -55.96
C THR A 609 44.32 14.36 -55.70
N ARG A 610 44.65 13.34 -56.49
CA ARG A 610 46.01 12.77 -56.54
C ARG A 610 46.92 13.68 -57.35
N GLY A 611 47.87 14.35 -56.71
CA GLY A 611 48.74 15.36 -57.31
C GLY A 611 47.99 16.64 -57.69
N ALA A 612 48.73 17.62 -58.21
CA ALA A 612 48.19 18.94 -58.52
C ALA A 612 47.17 18.96 -59.68
N SER A 613 47.12 17.90 -60.49
CA SER A 613 46.28 17.79 -61.69
C SER A 613 45.81 16.37 -62.00
N GLY A 614 45.90 15.45 -61.04
CA GLY A 614 45.42 14.08 -61.24
C GLY A 614 43.94 13.92 -60.89
N PRO A 615 43.42 12.69 -60.96
CA PRO A 615 42.00 12.41 -60.75
C PRO A 615 41.58 12.74 -59.30
N ARG A 616 40.31 13.11 -59.15
CA ARG A 616 39.67 13.27 -57.83
C ARG A 616 39.74 11.93 -57.10
N VAL A 617 40.03 11.98 -55.80
CA VAL A 617 40.08 10.78 -54.98
C VAL A 617 38.65 10.37 -54.65
N ASP A 618 38.03 9.61 -55.55
CA ASP A 618 36.68 9.08 -55.37
C ASP A 618 36.62 8.06 -54.22
N ASN A 619 37.77 7.45 -53.87
CA ASN A 619 37.91 6.41 -52.86
C ASN A 619 37.73 6.89 -51.39
N LEU A 620 37.61 8.20 -51.17
CA LEU A 620 37.22 8.75 -49.87
C LEU A 620 35.74 8.51 -49.53
N LEU A 621 34.92 8.13 -50.54
CA LEU A 621 33.47 8.41 -50.57
C LEU A 621 32.62 7.22 -51.06
N LEU A 622 33.09 5.98 -50.90
CA LEU A 622 32.18 4.83 -50.95
C LEU A 622 31.37 4.85 -49.65
N CYS A 623 30.05 5.00 -49.74
CA CYS A 623 29.06 5.29 -48.69
C CYS A 623 28.97 4.30 -47.51
N GLN A 624 30.07 3.82 -46.95
CA GLN A 624 30.13 2.94 -45.79
C GLN A 624 31.22 3.39 -44.83
N LEU A 625 30.84 3.58 -43.57
CA LEU A 625 31.76 3.78 -42.45
C LEU A 625 32.92 2.77 -42.50
N PRO A 626 34.18 3.22 -42.40
CA PRO A 626 35.32 2.31 -42.30
C PRO A 626 35.18 1.38 -41.10
N GLY A 627 35.40 0.08 -41.28
CA GLY A 627 35.45 -0.87 -40.15
C GLY A 627 36.64 -0.63 -39.21
N GLU A 628 37.73 -0.08 -39.75
CA GLU A 628 39.01 0.21 -39.12
C GLU A 628 39.57 1.57 -39.58
N LYS A 629 40.64 2.05 -38.95
CA LYS A 629 41.29 3.32 -39.31
C LYS A 629 41.82 3.25 -40.75
N ILE A 630 41.42 4.20 -41.58
CA ILE A 630 41.94 4.36 -42.94
C ILE A 630 42.93 5.53 -42.95
N SER A 631 44.14 5.25 -43.41
CA SER A 631 45.14 6.25 -43.77
C SER A 631 45.69 5.90 -45.17
N PRO A 632 45.72 6.84 -46.12
CA PRO A 632 46.37 6.63 -47.41
C PRO A 632 47.87 6.42 -47.22
N ASP A 633 48.51 5.74 -48.17
CA ASP A 633 49.95 5.52 -48.13
C ASP A 633 50.70 6.86 -48.14
N LEU A 634 51.81 6.95 -47.41
CA LEU A 634 52.62 8.18 -47.30
C LEU A 634 53.20 8.60 -48.65
N ASP A 635 53.30 7.69 -49.60
CA ASP A 635 53.77 7.96 -50.96
C ASP A 635 52.70 8.56 -51.88
N GLU A 636 51.41 8.51 -51.51
CA GLU A 636 50.36 9.16 -52.31
C GLU A 636 50.50 10.69 -52.22
N GLU A 637 50.69 11.36 -53.36
CA GLU A 637 50.66 12.81 -53.43
C GLU A 637 49.19 13.26 -53.40
N LEU A 638 48.70 13.72 -52.25
CA LEU A 638 47.32 14.19 -52.10
C LEU A 638 47.29 15.71 -51.98
N VAL A 639 46.38 16.33 -52.73
CA VAL A 639 46.23 17.79 -52.78
C VAL A 639 44.80 18.17 -52.48
N LEU A 640 44.60 19.00 -51.46
CA LEU A 640 43.32 19.65 -51.15
C LEU A 640 43.24 20.96 -51.91
N HIS A 641 42.13 21.17 -52.62
CA HIS A 641 41.82 22.43 -53.29
C HIS A 641 40.89 23.23 -52.40
N THR A 642 41.37 24.37 -51.90
CA THR A 642 40.56 25.29 -51.12
C THR A 642 39.63 26.10 -52.04
N PRO A 643 38.54 26.69 -51.51
CA PRO A 643 37.66 27.55 -52.30
C PRO A 643 38.35 28.80 -52.87
N ASP A 644 39.42 29.26 -52.21
CA ASP A 644 40.24 30.41 -52.63
C ASP A 644 41.20 30.09 -53.79
N GLY A 645 41.19 28.83 -54.27
CA GLY A 645 42.04 28.36 -55.37
C GLY A 645 43.46 28.01 -54.97
N THR A 646 43.79 28.03 -53.67
CA THR A 646 45.07 27.54 -53.16
C THR A 646 45.09 26.03 -53.07
N ARG A 647 46.28 25.45 -53.28
CA ARG A 647 46.51 24.00 -53.26
C ARG A 647 47.38 23.67 -52.08
N VAL A 648 46.89 22.82 -51.20
CA VAL A 648 47.59 22.38 -49.99
C VAL A 648 47.92 20.91 -50.14
N GLU A 649 49.19 20.53 -49.96
CA GLU A 649 49.57 19.12 -49.89
C GLU A 649 49.11 18.58 -48.54
N ILE A 650 48.19 17.62 -48.56
CA ILE A 650 47.56 17.11 -47.35
C ILE A 650 47.86 15.64 -47.11
N HIS A 651 47.81 15.25 -45.85
CA HIS A 651 47.64 13.86 -45.42
C HIS A 651 46.38 13.78 -44.57
N TYR A 652 45.53 12.79 -44.79
CA TYR A 652 44.30 12.64 -44.00
C TYR A 652 44.23 11.27 -43.34
N SER A 653 43.50 11.16 -42.24
CA SER A 653 43.15 9.88 -41.63
C SER A 653 41.70 9.87 -41.18
N ILE A 654 41.00 8.75 -41.35
CA ILE A 654 39.60 8.57 -40.95
C ILE A 654 39.51 7.44 -39.93
N THR A 655 38.95 7.71 -38.76
CA THR A 655 38.80 6.74 -37.67
C THR A 655 37.32 6.59 -37.30
N PRO A 656 36.74 5.39 -37.31
CA PRO A 656 35.34 5.19 -36.93
C PRO A 656 35.13 5.39 -35.42
N LEU A 657 34.07 6.12 -35.07
CA LEU A 657 33.57 6.27 -33.70
C LEU A 657 32.65 5.09 -33.38
N LYS A 658 33.02 4.30 -32.38
CA LYS A 658 32.21 3.16 -31.91
C LYS A 658 31.71 3.41 -30.49
N THR A 659 30.47 3.01 -30.22
CA THR A 659 29.92 2.88 -28.87
C THR A 659 30.71 1.85 -28.05
N LEU A 660 30.56 1.86 -26.73
CA LEU A 660 31.09 0.82 -25.83
C LEU A 660 30.60 -0.60 -26.17
N THR A 661 29.49 -0.72 -26.90
CA THR A 661 28.92 -1.98 -27.39
C THR A 661 29.39 -2.36 -28.80
N GLY A 662 30.26 -1.55 -29.41
CA GLY A 662 30.87 -1.81 -30.72
C GLY A 662 30.06 -1.33 -31.93
N ALA A 663 28.87 -0.76 -31.74
CA ALA A 663 28.10 -0.16 -32.83
C ALA A 663 28.74 1.15 -33.31
N SER A 664 28.88 1.32 -34.62
CA SER A 664 29.43 2.52 -35.25
C SER A 664 28.44 3.68 -35.17
N ILE A 665 28.89 4.83 -34.69
CA ILE A 665 28.09 6.06 -34.51
C ILE A 665 28.43 7.09 -35.60
N GLY A 666 29.62 6.98 -36.19
CA GLY A 666 30.15 7.99 -37.09
C GLY A 666 31.65 7.82 -37.30
N ALA A 667 32.33 8.85 -37.80
CA ALA A 667 33.78 8.84 -37.99
C ALA A 667 34.41 10.20 -37.68
N VAL A 668 35.68 10.20 -37.29
CA VAL A 668 36.51 11.40 -37.18
C VAL A 668 37.56 11.37 -38.29
N MET A 669 37.56 12.41 -39.11
CA MET A 669 38.55 12.71 -40.13
C MET A 669 39.51 13.79 -39.61
N VAL A 670 40.80 13.53 -39.70
CA VAL A 670 41.88 14.49 -39.40
C VAL A 670 42.64 14.77 -40.69
N ILE A 671 42.88 16.04 -41.01
CA ILE A 671 43.60 16.51 -42.20
C ILE A 671 44.78 17.37 -41.76
N GLN A 672 45.98 16.97 -42.16
CA GLN A 672 47.25 17.61 -41.86
C GLN A 672 47.85 18.22 -43.13
N ASP A 673 48.36 19.45 -43.05
CA ASP A 673 49.20 20.04 -44.09
C ASP A 673 50.62 19.47 -43.99
N VAL A 674 51.08 18.79 -45.04
CA VAL A 674 52.40 18.14 -45.10
C VAL A 674 53.39 18.85 -46.04
N SER A 675 53.04 20.06 -46.49
CA SER A 675 53.80 20.81 -47.50
C SER A 675 55.25 21.11 -47.08
N GLU A 676 55.52 21.45 -45.81
CA GLU A 676 56.88 21.69 -45.33
C GLU A 676 57.66 20.40 -45.06
N SER A 677 57.01 19.42 -44.42
CA SER A 677 57.64 18.14 -44.07
C SER A 677 58.17 17.42 -45.31
N ARG A 678 57.40 17.39 -46.40
CA ARG A 678 57.84 16.79 -47.68
C ARG A 678 59.03 17.50 -48.32
N LYS A 679 59.13 18.84 -48.20
CA LYS A 679 60.29 19.60 -48.70
C LYS A 679 61.57 19.26 -47.95
N VAL A 680 61.49 19.07 -46.63
CA VAL A 680 62.62 18.68 -45.78
C VAL A 680 63.08 17.25 -46.10
N MET A 681 62.13 16.32 -46.24
CA MET A 681 62.41 14.92 -46.58
C MET A 681 63.21 14.78 -47.89
N LYS A 682 62.85 15.57 -48.92
CA LYS A 682 63.57 15.60 -50.20
C LYS A 682 65.03 16.08 -50.05
N ARG A 683 65.32 17.05 -49.17
CA ARG A 683 66.70 17.52 -48.91
C ARG A 683 67.57 16.48 -48.17
N LEU A 684 67.00 15.78 -47.19
CA LEU A 684 67.72 14.75 -46.42
C LEU A 684 68.18 13.59 -47.31
N SER A 685 67.32 13.15 -48.22
CA SER A 685 67.65 12.10 -49.20
C SER A 685 68.89 12.45 -50.06
N TYR A 686 69.02 13.73 -50.48
CA TYR A 686 70.17 14.19 -51.26
C TYR A 686 71.47 14.20 -50.43
N SER A 687 71.44 14.67 -49.19
CA SER A 687 72.61 14.72 -48.29
C SER A 687 73.12 13.32 -47.89
N ALA A 688 72.27 12.29 -47.91
CA ALA A 688 72.66 10.93 -47.58
C ALA A 688 73.55 10.29 -48.66
N SER A 689 73.47 10.76 -49.92
CA SER A 689 74.14 10.14 -51.07
C SER A 689 75.37 10.90 -51.60
N HIS A 690 75.57 12.17 -51.25
CA HIS A 690 76.65 13.02 -51.79
C HIS A 690 77.47 13.69 -50.69
N ASP A 691 78.74 14.02 -50.97
CA ASP A 691 79.61 14.84 -50.13
C ASP A 691 79.23 16.31 -50.28
N MET A 692 78.97 17.00 -49.16
CA MET A 692 78.45 18.37 -49.19
C MET A 692 79.48 19.40 -49.65
N LEU A 693 80.79 19.10 -49.53
CA LEU A 693 81.86 20.02 -49.95
C LEU A 693 82.14 19.92 -51.46
N THR A 694 82.38 18.70 -51.94
CA THR A 694 82.81 18.45 -53.33
C THR A 694 81.66 18.14 -54.28
N ARG A 695 80.44 17.87 -53.77
CA ARG A 695 79.28 17.38 -54.51
C ARG A 695 79.48 16.05 -55.24
N LEU A 696 80.64 15.42 -55.06
CA LEU A 696 80.87 14.05 -55.50
C LEU A 696 80.07 13.09 -54.62
N PRO A 697 79.77 11.88 -55.10
CA PRO A 697 79.30 10.80 -54.24
C PRO A 697 80.15 10.64 -52.97
N ASN A 698 79.49 10.43 -51.84
CA ASN A 698 80.17 10.20 -50.57
C ASN A 698 80.63 8.74 -50.43
N ARG A 699 81.36 8.46 -49.34
CA ARG A 699 81.82 7.10 -49.00
C ARG A 699 80.70 6.05 -49.01
N HIS A 700 79.50 6.38 -48.52
CA HIS A 700 78.40 5.44 -48.46
C HIS A 700 77.94 5.01 -49.86
N SER A 701 77.73 5.98 -50.75
CA SER A 701 77.40 5.72 -52.16
C SER A 701 78.50 4.95 -52.88
N PHE A 702 79.76 5.26 -52.59
CA PHE A 702 80.92 4.54 -53.13
C PHE A 702 80.94 3.06 -52.73
N GLU A 703 80.79 2.77 -51.43
CA GLU A 703 80.75 1.39 -50.92
C GLU A 703 79.54 0.61 -51.48
N GLN A 704 78.39 1.25 -51.64
CA GLN A 704 77.23 0.64 -52.30
C GLN A 704 77.54 0.27 -53.76
N ARG A 705 78.15 1.19 -54.52
CA ARG A 705 78.51 0.92 -55.92
C ARG A 705 79.62 -0.13 -56.03
N LEU A 706 80.61 -0.11 -55.14
CA LEU A 706 81.66 -1.13 -55.07
C LEU A 706 81.06 -2.51 -54.80
N LYS A 707 80.10 -2.65 -53.87
CA LYS A 707 79.38 -3.91 -53.63
C LYS A 707 78.66 -4.40 -54.89
N GLN A 708 78.04 -3.50 -55.66
CA GLN A 708 77.41 -3.85 -56.93
C GLN A 708 78.43 -4.38 -57.94
N LEU A 709 79.57 -3.71 -58.12
CA LEU A 709 80.62 -4.14 -59.06
C LEU A 709 81.31 -5.44 -58.63
N VAL A 710 81.51 -5.65 -57.33
CA VAL A 710 82.03 -6.90 -56.80
C VAL A 710 81.07 -8.06 -57.05
N ASN A 711 79.76 -7.85 -56.85
CA ASN A 711 78.74 -8.84 -57.19
C ASN A 711 78.66 -9.08 -58.71
N ASP A 712 78.84 -8.04 -59.52
CA ASP A 712 78.88 -8.16 -60.98
C ASP A 712 80.07 -9.02 -61.44
N ALA A 713 81.28 -8.75 -60.95
CA ALA A 713 82.47 -9.55 -61.25
C ALA A 713 82.33 -11.02 -60.84
N ALA A 714 81.70 -11.29 -59.68
CA ALA A 714 81.47 -12.65 -59.19
C ALA A 714 80.48 -13.45 -60.08
N ASN A 715 79.44 -12.78 -60.61
CA ASN A 715 78.34 -13.43 -61.33
C ASN A 715 78.52 -13.44 -62.85
N ASN A 716 79.07 -12.37 -63.42
CA ASN A 716 79.11 -12.12 -64.87
C ASN A 716 80.51 -12.23 -65.48
N ASN A 717 81.51 -12.64 -64.68
CA ASN A 717 82.93 -12.75 -65.07
C ASN A 717 83.47 -11.46 -65.72
N THR A 718 82.95 -10.31 -65.27
CA THR A 718 83.39 -8.97 -65.66
C THR A 718 84.59 -8.54 -64.82
N GLN A 719 85.40 -7.66 -65.38
CA GLN A 719 86.59 -7.13 -64.74
C GLN A 719 86.40 -5.63 -64.53
N HIS A 720 86.67 -5.16 -63.32
CA HIS A 720 86.59 -3.75 -62.95
C HIS A 720 87.87 -3.34 -62.22
N VAL A 721 88.15 -2.05 -62.11
CA VAL A 721 89.32 -1.56 -61.37
C VAL A 721 88.88 -0.62 -60.26
N LEU A 722 89.44 -0.84 -59.07
CA LEU A 722 89.38 0.12 -57.97
C LEU A 722 90.71 0.89 -57.91
N VAL A 723 90.61 2.21 -57.86
CA VAL A 723 91.74 3.11 -57.63
C VAL A 723 91.48 3.91 -56.37
N PHE A 724 92.48 3.96 -55.50
CA PHE A 724 92.47 4.76 -54.30
C PHE A 724 93.51 5.86 -54.40
N ILE A 725 93.08 7.12 -54.35
CA ILE A 725 93.91 8.30 -54.59
C ILE A 725 93.97 9.12 -53.30
N ASP A 726 95.17 9.44 -52.86
CA ASP A 726 95.41 10.28 -51.69
C ASP A 726 96.25 11.49 -52.07
N LEU A 727 95.85 12.67 -51.58
CA LEU A 727 96.54 13.92 -51.90
C LEU A 727 97.80 14.10 -51.05
N ASP A 728 98.96 14.01 -51.70
CA ASP A 728 100.26 14.22 -51.07
C ASP A 728 100.41 15.66 -50.58
N LYS A 729 100.82 15.82 -49.32
CA LYS A 729 101.03 17.11 -48.65
C LYS A 729 99.77 17.97 -48.48
N PHE A 730 98.55 17.42 -48.62
CA PHE A 730 97.32 18.16 -48.34
C PHE A 730 97.28 18.74 -46.93
N LYS A 731 97.72 17.98 -45.93
CA LYS A 731 97.85 18.47 -44.55
C LYS A 731 98.76 19.70 -44.43
N ALA A 732 99.82 19.80 -45.23
CA ALA A 732 100.69 20.98 -45.22
C ALA A 732 99.95 22.23 -45.74
N VAL A 733 99.03 22.08 -46.71
CA VAL A 733 98.18 23.18 -47.18
C VAL A 733 97.22 23.62 -46.08
N ASN A 734 96.55 22.67 -45.40
CA ASN A 734 95.68 22.99 -44.28
C ASN A 734 96.41 23.68 -43.11
N ASP A 735 97.59 23.15 -42.74
CA ASP A 735 98.37 23.67 -41.61
C ASP A 735 98.97 25.06 -41.92
N THR A 736 99.25 25.37 -43.20
CA THR A 736 99.88 26.64 -43.62
C THR A 736 98.87 27.71 -44.03
N ALA A 737 97.82 27.34 -44.78
CA ALA A 737 96.86 28.26 -45.40
C ALA A 737 95.45 28.22 -44.76
N GLY A 738 95.23 27.30 -43.82
CA GLY A 738 93.98 27.08 -43.12
C GLY A 738 93.01 26.15 -43.85
N HIS A 739 92.02 25.62 -43.12
CA HIS A 739 91.04 24.67 -43.64
C HIS A 739 90.23 25.21 -44.83
N ALA A 740 89.94 26.51 -44.88
CA ALA A 740 89.23 27.12 -46.02
C ALA A 740 90.01 26.99 -47.34
N ALA A 741 91.34 27.04 -47.28
CA ALA A 741 92.22 26.83 -48.44
C ALA A 741 92.20 25.36 -48.87
N GLY A 742 92.26 24.42 -47.92
CA GLY A 742 92.12 22.99 -48.21
C GLY A 742 90.75 22.64 -48.80
N ASP A 743 89.68 23.25 -48.31
CA ASP A 743 88.33 23.04 -48.82
C ASP A 743 88.14 23.57 -50.24
N ALA A 744 88.78 24.69 -50.57
CA ALA A 744 88.81 25.22 -51.93
C ALA A 744 89.64 24.33 -52.86
N LEU A 745 90.82 23.90 -52.41
CA LEU A 745 91.66 22.95 -53.15
C LEU A 745 90.91 21.65 -53.44
N LEU A 746 90.20 21.07 -52.47
CA LEU A 746 89.41 19.86 -52.67
C LEU A 746 88.27 20.05 -53.67
N ARG A 747 87.60 21.22 -53.67
CA ARG A 747 86.56 21.55 -54.66
C ARG A 747 87.14 21.64 -56.08
N GLU A 748 88.26 22.33 -56.25
CA GLU A 748 88.91 22.48 -57.55
C GLU A 748 89.46 21.14 -58.07
N LEU A 749 90.05 20.32 -57.21
CA LEU A 749 90.50 18.98 -57.58
C LEU A 749 89.33 18.03 -57.89
N ALA A 750 88.21 18.15 -57.16
CA ALA A 750 86.98 17.42 -57.44
C ALA A 750 86.32 17.83 -58.77
N GLU A 751 86.55 19.06 -59.24
CA GLU A 751 86.17 19.48 -60.61
C GLU A 751 87.20 19.00 -61.65
N LEU A 752 88.48 18.96 -61.31
CA LEU A 752 89.57 18.58 -62.23
C LEU A 752 89.58 17.08 -62.56
N MET A 753 89.53 16.20 -61.56
CA MET A 753 89.67 14.74 -61.74
C MET A 753 88.61 14.10 -62.67
N PRO A 754 87.32 14.48 -62.62
CA PRO A 754 86.30 13.95 -63.54
C PRO A 754 86.59 14.17 -65.03
N HIS A 755 87.35 15.21 -65.40
CA HIS A 755 87.70 15.47 -66.82
C HIS A 755 88.56 14.36 -67.45
N HIS A 756 89.19 13.53 -66.62
CA HIS A 756 90.01 12.40 -67.06
C HIS A 756 89.26 11.06 -67.01
N LEU A 757 87.99 11.06 -66.59
CA LEU A 757 87.14 9.88 -66.39
C LEU A 757 85.98 9.84 -67.40
N ARG A 758 85.42 8.65 -67.63
CA ARG A 758 84.25 8.43 -68.48
C ARG A 758 82.96 8.64 -67.68
N SER A 759 81.83 8.86 -68.35
CA SER A 759 80.52 8.96 -67.68
C SER A 759 80.09 7.67 -66.95
N SER A 760 80.68 6.53 -67.29
CA SER A 760 80.49 5.24 -66.60
C SER A 760 81.28 5.10 -65.31
N ASP A 761 82.33 5.92 -65.13
CA ASP A 761 83.26 5.81 -64.02
C ASP A 761 82.73 6.61 -62.84
N MET A 762 82.99 6.15 -61.62
CA MET A 762 82.53 6.82 -60.40
C MET A 762 83.73 7.35 -59.63
N LEU A 763 83.84 8.67 -59.54
CA LEU A 763 84.71 9.36 -58.59
C LEU A 763 83.92 9.67 -57.33
N ALA A 764 84.47 9.33 -56.17
CA ALA A 764 83.88 9.65 -54.87
C ALA A 764 84.95 10.22 -53.94
N ARG A 765 84.53 11.04 -52.98
CA ARG A 765 85.39 11.46 -51.87
C ARG A 765 85.10 10.57 -50.66
N LEU A 766 86.11 9.83 -50.19
CA LEU A 766 85.91 8.87 -49.10
C LEU A 766 86.08 9.52 -47.72
N GLY A 767 86.83 10.62 -47.65
CA GLY A 767 87.00 11.45 -46.46
C GLY A 767 88.33 12.20 -46.50
N GLY A 768 88.41 13.38 -45.87
CA GLY A 768 89.67 14.15 -45.82
C GLY A 768 90.22 14.47 -47.21
N ASP A 769 91.43 13.97 -47.48
CA ASP A 769 92.22 14.00 -48.72
C ASP A 769 92.11 12.74 -49.59
N GLU A 770 91.25 11.78 -49.22
CA GLU A 770 91.11 10.50 -49.90
C GLU A 770 89.97 10.51 -50.92
N PHE A 771 90.29 10.06 -52.14
CA PHE A 771 89.36 9.89 -53.25
C PHE A 771 89.38 8.44 -53.73
N GLY A 772 88.19 7.90 -54.02
CA GLY A 772 88.01 6.59 -54.61
C GLY A 772 87.54 6.71 -56.05
N VAL A 773 88.10 5.92 -56.95
CA VAL A 773 87.62 5.80 -58.34
C VAL A 773 87.25 4.35 -58.61
N LEU A 774 86.02 4.13 -59.10
CA LEU A 774 85.58 2.84 -59.62
C LEU A 774 85.48 2.94 -61.13
N LEU A 775 86.23 2.09 -61.83
CA LEU A 775 86.22 2.00 -63.29
C LEU A 775 85.62 0.65 -63.70
N PRO A 776 84.34 0.61 -64.09
CA PRO A 776 83.70 -0.64 -64.49
C PRO A 776 84.17 -1.10 -65.87
N ASN A 777 84.26 -2.42 -66.09
CA ASN A 777 84.51 -3.05 -67.40
C ASN A 777 85.88 -2.70 -67.98
N CYS A 778 86.92 -2.72 -67.14
CA CYS A 778 88.28 -2.36 -67.46
C CYS A 778 89.28 -3.33 -66.81
N GLU A 779 90.43 -3.55 -67.47
CA GLU A 779 91.59 -4.25 -66.93
C GLU A 779 92.65 -3.26 -66.41
N VAL A 780 93.49 -3.68 -65.45
CA VAL A 780 94.54 -2.83 -64.85
C VAL A 780 95.40 -2.14 -65.92
N ASP A 781 95.82 -2.86 -66.96
CA ASP A 781 96.76 -2.33 -67.96
C ASP A 781 96.18 -1.14 -68.74
N GLN A 782 94.86 -1.14 -68.98
CA GLN A 782 94.16 -0.03 -69.64
C GLN A 782 93.98 1.18 -68.71
N VAL A 783 93.96 0.95 -67.40
CA VAL A 783 93.70 1.98 -66.38
C VAL A 783 94.99 2.67 -65.92
N ARG A 784 96.16 2.05 -66.08
CA ARG A 784 97.47 2.65 -65.74
C ARG A 784 97.67 4.03 -66.36
N GLU A 785 97.35 4.20 -67.64
CA GLU A 785 97.46 5.50 -68.32
C GLU A 785 96.46 6.53 -67.81
N VAL A 786 95.24 6.11 -67.45
CA VAL A 786 94.20 7.00 -66.89
C VAL A 786 94.63 7.50 -65.52
N VAL A 787 95.09 6.60 -64.64
CA VAL A 787 95.54 6.94 -63.29
C VAL A 787 96.81 7.79 -63.34
N GLN A 788 97.76 7.48 -64.22
CA GLN A 788 98.94 8.32 -64.43
C GLN A 788 98.55 9.73 -64.86
N ARG A 789 97.59 9.89 -65.78
CA ARG A 789 97.10 11.22 -66.18
C ARG A 789 96.48 11.97 -65.01
N ILE A 790 95.67 11.32 -64.18
CA ILE A 790 95.07 11.94 -62.99
C ILE A 790 96.17 12.37 -62.00
N VAL A 791 97.12 11.48 -61.69
CA VAL A 791 98.23 11.77 -60.76
C VAL A 791 99.12 12.91 -61.27
N THR A 792 99.45 12.93 -62.56
CA THR A 792 100.21 14.01 -63.19
C THR A 792 99.40 15.31 -63.19
N ALA A 793 98.12 15.29 -63.54
CA ALA A 793 97.28 16.48 -63.56
C ALA A 793 97.13 17.11 -62.17
N VAL A 794 97.01 16.30 -61.11
CA VAL A 794 97.01 16.80 -59.73
C VAL A 794 98.38 17.35 -59.35
N SER A 795 99.48 16.67 -59.72
CA SER A 795 100.85 17.10 -59.37
C SER A 795 101.31 18.37 -60.10
N GLU A 796 100.82 18.60 -61.33
CA GLU A 796 101.07 19.81 -62.11
C GLU A 796 100.12 20.96 -61.74
N TYR A 797 99.04 20.66 -61.02
CA TYR A 797 98.06 21.66 -60.61
C TYR A 797 98.69 22.71 -59.69
N ARG A 798 98.63 23.97 -60.10
CA ARG A 798 99.11 25.12 -59.33
C ARG A 798 97.94 25.75 -58.60
N PHE A 799 97.74 25.35 -57.35
CA PHE A 799 96.72 25.95 -56.51
C PHE A 799 97.18 27.32 -56.00
N MET A 800 96.43 28.37 -56.32
CA MET A 800 96.71 29.74 -55.89
C MET A 800 95.75 30.13 -54.76
N TRP A 801 96.28 30.44 -53.58
CA TRP A 801 95.48 30.91 -52.46
C TRP A 801 96.12 32.16 -51.86
N LEU A 802 95.40 33.29 -51.88
CA LEU A 802 95.91 34.60 -51.46
C LEU A 802 97.25 34.97 -52.13
N ASP A 803 97.32 34.79 -53.46
CA ASP A 803 98.50 35.03 -54.30
C ASP A 803 99.77 34.21 -53.96
N GLN A 804 99.64 33.17 -53.11
CA GLN A 804 100.70 32.20 -52.82
C GLN A 804 100.44 30.88 -53.55
N PRO A 805 101.43 30.34 -54.31
CA PRO A 805 101.29 29.05 -54.96
C PRO A 805 101.54 27.90 -53.96
N TYR A 806 100.63 26.94 -53.93
CA TYR A 806 100.76 25.69 -53.21
C TYR A 806 100.85 24.53 -54.20
N HIS A 807 101.75 23.58 -53.91
CA HIS A 807 101.94 22.37 -54.69
C HIS A 807 101.47 21.16 -53.90
N VAL A 808 100.55 20.41 -54.49
CA VAL A 808 99.99 19.17 -53.95
C VAL A 808 100.27 18.07 -54.97
N GLY A 809 100.63 16.88 -54.50
CA GLY A 809 100.77 15.70 -55.35
C GLY A 809 99.60 14.75 -55.15
N ALA A 810 99.58 13.65 -55.89
CA ALA A 810 98.67 12.54 -55.62
C ALA A 810 99.43 11.23 -55.66
N SER A 811 99.11 10.34 -54.72
CA SER A 811 99.57 8.96 -54.72
C SER A 811 98.38 8.04 -54.94
N ALA A 812 98.50 7.09 -55.87
CA ALA A 812 97.38 6.23 -56.25
C ALA A 812 97.70 4.74 -56.08
N GLY A 813 96.78 3.99 -55.47
CA GLY A 813 96.82 2.53 -55.39
C GLY A 813 95.80 1.90 -56.34
N ILE A 814 96.22 0.93 -57.15
CA ILE A 814 95.37 0.27 -58.13
C ILE A 814 95.21 -1.20 -57.77
N THR A 815 93.98 -1.71 -57.77
CA THR A 815 93.69 -3.15 -57.63
C THR A 815 92.64 -3.61 -58.65
N GLN A 816 92.81 -4.83 -59.16
CA GLN A 816 91.89 -5.47 -60.09
C GLN A 816 90.74 -6.11 -59.32
N ILE A 817 89.50 -5.86 -59.74
CA ILE A 817 88.32 -6.62 -59.31
C ILE A 817 88.02 -7.62 -60.42
N ASP A 818 88.03 -8.90 -60.08
CA ASP A 818 87.69 -10.01 -60.97
C ASP A 818 87.06 -11.15 -60.16
N GLN A 819 86.79 -12.29 -60.79
CA GLN A 819 86.19 -13.46 -60.13
C GLN A 819 87.05 -14.01 -58.97
N ARG A 820 88.37 -13.78 -58.96
CA ARG A 820 89.28 -14.25 -57.91
C ARG A 820 89.44 -13.22 -56.78
N ASN A 821 89.20 -11.95 -57.08
CA ASN A 821 89.30 -10.82 -56.15
C ASN A 821 87.96 -10.06 -56.02
N CYS A 822 86.93 -10.76 -55.53
CA CYS A 822 85.55 -10.28 -55.45
C CYS A 822 85.02 -10.11 -54.01
N ILE A 823 85.83 -9.58 -53.09
CA ILE A 823 85.39 -9.26 -51.72
C ILE A 823 85.65 -7.78 -51.44
N SER A 824 84.59 -6.99 -51.24
CA SER A 824 84.69 -5.51 -51.13
C SER A 824 85.71 -5.03 -50.10
N ASN A 825 85.78 -5.65 -48.92
CA ASN A 825 86.74 -5.26 -47.87
C ASN A 825 88.19 -5.60 -48.24
N VAL A 826 88.41 -6.72 -48.94
CA VAL A 826 89.74 -7.16 -49.38
C VAL A 826 90.25 -6.25 -50.49
N VAL A 827 89.41 -6.00 -51.49
CA VAL A 827 89.73 -5.08 -52.61
C VAL A 827 90.04 -3.68 -52.08
N MET A 828 89.23 -3.16 -51.15
CA MET A 828 89.50 -1.85 -50.53
C MET A 828 90.85 -1.82 -49.80
N SER A 829 91.15 -2.87 -49.01
CA SER A 829 92.42 -2.98 -48.29
C SER A 829 93.62 -3.10 -49.22
N GLN A 830 93.50 -3.80 -50.34
CA GLN A 830 94.57 -3.92 -51.33
C GLN A 830 94.86 -2.59 -52.03
N ALA A 831 93.81 -1.85 -52.40
CA ALA A 831 93.97 -0.52 -53.00
C ALA A 831 94.64 0.45 -52.02
N ASP A 832 94.28 0.40 -50.74
CA ASP A 832 94.91 1.19 -49.69
C ASP A 832 96.39 0.82 -49.49
N VAL A 833 96.72 -0.48 -49.40
CA VAL A 833 98.11 -0.97 -49.30
C VAL A 833 98.95 -0.56 -50.51
N ALA A 834 98.37 -0.61 -51.71
CA ALA A 834 99.03 -0.14 -52.93
C ALA A 834 99.26 1.38 -52.89
N CYS A 835 98.26 2.16 -52.44
CA CYS A 835 98.39 3.61 -52.30
C CYS A 835 99.49 3.98 -51.28
N TYR A 836 99.54 3.27 -50.15
CA TYR A 836 100.60 3.42 -49.16
C TYR A 836 101.99 3.12 -49.72
N SER A 837 102.11 2.09 -50.55
CA SER A 837 103.36 1.74 -51.24
C SER A 837 103.79 2.83 -52.23
N ALA A 838 102.84 3.44 -52.95
CA ALA A 838 103.10 4.57 -53.84
C ALA A 838 103.65 5.79 -53.08
N LYS A 839 103.09 6.07 -51.88
CA LYS A 839 103.58 7.16 -51.00
C LYS A 839 105.02 6.93 -50.53
N HIS A 840 105.36 5.70 -50.13
CA HIS A 840 106.72 5.38 -49.65
C HIS A 840 107.78 5.35 -50.75
N ALA A 841 107.39 4.96 -51.96
CA ALA A 841 108.31 4.88 -53.09
C ALA A 841 108.67 6.24 -53.73
N GLY A 842 108.22 7.37 -53.16
CA GLY A 842 108.60 8.71 -53.61
C GLY A 842 107.48 9.75 -53.74
N ARG A 843 106.19 9.35 -53.56
CA ARG A 843 104.99 10.18 -53.80
C ARG A 843 104.82 10.61 -55.27
N GLY A 844 103.64 11.11 -55.66
CA GLY A 844 103.41 11.59 -57.03
C GLY A 844 103.40 10.49 -58.10
N GLN A 845 103.06 9.27 -57.73
CA GLN A 845 103.04 8.10 -58.62
C GLN A 845 101.91 7.13 -58.25
N TYR A 846 101.70 6.11 -59.07
CA TYR A 846 100.79 5.02 -58.75
C TYR A 846 101.54 3.71 -58.45
N HIS A 847 100.90 2.82 -57.70
CA HIS A 847 101.36 1.46 -57.49
C HIS A 847 100.22 0.47 -57.75
N VAL A 848 100.52 -0.63 -58.45
CA VAL A 848 99.57 -1.71 -58.70
C VAL A 848 99.78 -2.77 -57.63
N TYR A 849 98.72 -3.19 -56.95
CA TYR A 849 98.80 -4.28 -55.98
C TYR A 849 99.26 -5.57 -56.68
N GLN A 850 100.35 -6.16 -56.18
CA GLN A 850 100.84 -7.47 -56.61
C GLN A 850 100.83 -8.42 -55.42
N GLU A 851 100.29 -9.61 -55.62
CA GLU A 851 100.28 -10.66 -54.61
C GLU A 851 101.72 -11.19 -54.45
N VAL A 852 102.29 -11.04 -53.25
CA VAL A 852 103.63 -11.58 -52.95
C VAL A 852 103.53 -13.10 -52.93
N GLN A 853 104.00 -13.76 -54.00
CA GLN A 853 104.23 -15.21 -53.97
C GLN A 853 105.37 -15.49 -52.98
N MET A 854 105.04 -16.05 -51.82
CA MET A 854 106.01 -16.75 -50.96
C MET A 854 106.15 -18.19 -51.40
#